data_AF-A0A3A0C4R7-F1
#
_entry.id   AF-A0A3A0C4R7-F1
#
_cell.length_a   1.000
_cell.length_b   1.000
_cell.length_c   1.000
_cell.angle_alpha   90.00
_cell.angle_beta   90.00
_cell.angle_gamma   90.00
#
_symmetry.space_group_name_H-M   'P 1'
#
loop_
_entity.id
_entity.type
_entity.pdbx_description
1 polymer ?
#
loop_
_entity_poly.entity_id
_entity_poly.type
_entity_poly.pdbx_seq_one_letter_code
_entity_poly.pdbx_strand_id
1 'polypeptide(L)'
;MRKIFHLLTIPLILALSLLLLHEPGFSEEKSGKKGQTLAKPTVIDVETVDGNRIFNYLNNRGAWCFHNNPVGFGMQWPGQSGHSIDYASGIWVAGLVNGAIRTACAEFTYEFQPGNIKPDGTPDDANSPRHQVLKIQKGDLLDEGFSNPDYTAWVEDLYQLGAPIQRDANGDPILSATGKRIPAIIGDQMLWMVYNDGNPGDHALFGTPPIGLEVQNTIWVFNRPDAFGDMMFVKFLVINKGQNNLENAYVGLWFDIDLGDSNDDLVMCDTTLSLAAFWNDGDDTDYQPPPAIGADFFQGPIVPSPGDTANVSGRKIPDYKNLGMTSFAKYIRGGPPDTQDPELASEAYNFMLGLNGLGVEIIDPTTGRPTKFVNVSDPEAGTGWVDGVELEPADRRMLMNTGPFTLDRWVDTDGDGLAEVGEPGVQEIVAAVLIAQGTNAKNSVTRLKQADVSAQLAYDLNFALPPSPSIPNVTVHNLDREVLLTWDGAVESYEAADRVDVDDEGNPTYYTFQGYNIYQVEAPTVGPGVNVLKLATYDVADGVGDIKDFVFSEEFGETVEATVQRAPDTGLQRYYRITSNALQGGNPLSNWNNYWFVVTAYGYNPHGIPRILESPMTTITVQPKPAAGGLQTKSNFNQMIAAIGPDTTFNATHTTTGSLSDGQLEVYVVDPSQVTGR
;
A
#
# COMPACT_ATOMS: atom_id res chain seq x y z
N MET A 1 54.82 44.40 -37.16
CA MET A 1 56.22 44.24 -37.65
C MET A 1 57.17 44.36 -36.45
N ARG A 2 58.37 43.75 -36.54
CA ARG A 2 59.56 43.81 -35.64
C ARG A 2 59.74 45.11 -34.80
N LYS A 3 60.39 45.18 -33.61
CA LYS A 3 61.05 44.22 -32.68
C LYS A 3 61.48 44.95 -31.36
N ILE A 4 61.36 44.28 -30.19
CA ILE A 4 62.25 44.22 -28.98
C ILE A 4 62.74 45.56 -28.33
N PHE A 5 62.52 45.84 -27.03
CA PHE A 5 63.40 45.59 -25.82
C PHE A 5 62.71 46.26 -24.59
N HIS A 6 62.84 45.90 -23.28
CA HIS A 6 63.36 44.73 -22.54
C HIS A 6 63.02 44.83 -21.01
N LEU A 7 63.20 43.74 -20.22
CA LEU A 7 63.41 43.68 -18.73
C LEU A 7 62.22 44.11 -17.80
N LEU A 8 61.94 43.54 -16.60
CA LEU A 8 62.66 42.62 -15.67
C LEU A 8 61.67 41.88 -14.70
N THR A 9 61.86 40.56 -14.45
CA THR A 9 61.64 39.76 -13.18
C THR A 9 60.26 39.68 -12.47
N ILE A 10 59.79 38.58 -11.81
CA ILE A 10 60.29 37.22 -11.44
C ILE A 10 59.11 36.22 -11.32
N PRO A 11 59.27 34.92 -11.69
CA PRO A 11 58.39 33.79 -11.30
C PRO A 11 59.15 32.56 -10.75
N LEU A 12 58.48 31.57 -10.12
CA LEU A 12 59.00 30.21 -9.80
C LEU A 12 57.87 29.30 -9.24
N ILE A 13 57.77 27.95 -9.40
CA ILE A 13 58.16 26.96 -10.43
C ILE A 13 57.20 25.75 -10.32
N LEU A 14 57.04 24.97 -11.38
CA LEU A 14 56.41 23.65 -11.40
C LEU A 14 57.43 22.63 -11.96
N ALA A 15 57.48 21.39 -11.47
CA ALA A 15 58.42 20.36 -11.98
C ALA A 15 57.86 18.93 -11.90
N LEU A 16 58.13 18.16 -12.94
CA LEU A 16 57.70 16.78 -13.17
C LEU A 16 58.81 16.04 -13.94
N SER A 17 59.18 14.82 -13.56
CA SER A 17 59.90 13.89 -14.46
C SER A 17 59.86 12.43 -14.00
N LEU A 18 59.60 11.53 -14.96
CA LEU A 18 59.83 10.08 -14.87
C LEU A 18 61.26 9.75 -15.28
N LEU A 19 61.79 8.60 -14.82
CA LEU A 19 62.56 7.67 -15.67
C LEU A 19 62.68 6.26 -15.05
N LEU A 20 62.66 5.24 -15.93
CA LEU A 20 62.68 3.81 -15.61
C LEU A 20 64.10 3.23 -15.57
N LEU A 21 64.30 2.11 -14.84
CA LEU A 21 64.77 0.81 -15.37
C LEU A 21 64.92 -0.27 -14.26
N HIS A 22 64.82 -1.55 -14.62
CA HIS A 22 64.76 -2.73 -13.74
C HIS A 22 66.14 -3.32 -13.35
N GLU A 23 66.30 -3.62 -12.04
CA GLU A 23 66.74 -4.91 -11.42
C GLU A 23 68.10 -5.59 -11.81
N PRO A 24 68.67 -6.54 -11.01
CA PRO A 24 68.17 -7.17 -9.78
C PRO A 24 69.14 -7.23 -8.56
N GLY A 25 68.65 -7.66 -7.39
CA GLY A 25 69.49 -8.06 -6.24
C GLY A 25 68.75 -8.51 -4.97
N PHE A 26 68.83 -9.81 -4.64
CA PHE A 26 68.36 -10.45 -3.39
C PHE A 26 68.99 -9.81 -2.11
N SER A 27 68.46 -9.89 -0.86
CA SER A 27 67.51 -10.84 -0.25
C SER A 27 66.79 -10.26 0.99
N GLU A 28 65.57 -10.76 1.25
CA GLU A 28 64.78 -10.83 2.52
C GLU A 28 65.01 -9.89 3.72
N GLU A 29 63.90 -9.30 4.19
CA GLU A 29 63.37 -9.67 5.51
C GLU A 29 61.83 -9.82 5.44
N LYS A 30 61.25 -10.85 6.06
CA LYS A 30 59.81 -11.18 5.97
C LYS A 30 59.01 -10.54 7.11
N SER A 31 57.93 -9.83 6.80
CA SER A 31 56.79 -9.66 7.70
C SER A 31 55.48 -9.77 6.90
N GLY A 32 54.56 -10.61 7.37
CA GLY A 32 53.41 -11.05 6.58
C GLY A 32 52.29 -10.02 6.52
N LYS A 33 51.89 -9.63 5.31
CA LYS A 33 50.60 -8.95 5.09
C LYS A 33 49.47 -9.96 5.27
N LYS A 34 48.67 -9.82 6.33
CA LYS A 34 47.28 -10.32 6.29
C LYS A 34 46.56 -9.55 5.18
N GLY A 35 45.93 -10.27 4.25
CA GLY A 35 45.02 -9.64 3.30
C GLY A 35 43.82 -9.10 4.05
N GLN A 36 43.60 -7.78 4.00
CA GLN A 36 42.28 -7.23 4.25
C GLN A 36 41.45 -7.54 3.00
N THR A 37 40.66 -8.60 3.05
CA THR A 37 39.53 -8.77 2.14
C THR A 37 38.54 -7.64 2.41
N LEU A 38 38.29 -6.81 1.39
CA LEU A 38 37.12 -5.94 1.38
C LEU A 38 35.89 -6.83 1.56
N ALA A 39 35.09 -6.56 2.58
CA ALA A 39 33.77 -7.18 2.69
C ALA A 39 32.96 -6.79 1.45
N LYS A 40 32.28 -7.75 0.83
CA LYS A 40 31.23 -7.42 -0.13
C LYS A 40 30.09 -6.74 0.64
N PRO A 41 29.44 -5.70 0.10
CA PRO A 41 28.23 -5.17 0.71
C PRO A 41 27.18 -6.28 0.80
N THR A 42 26.50 -6.37 1.94
CA THR A 42 25.25 -7.12 2.06
C THR A 42 24.26 -6.63 1.02
N VAL A 43 23.57 -7.53 0.33
CA VAL A 43 22.54 -7.16 -0.65
C VAL A 43 21.29 -6.70 0.10
N ILE A 44 21.25 -5.40 0.43
CA ILE A 44 20.00 -4.72 0.75
C ILE A 44 19.20 -4.70 -0.55
N ASP A 45 18.10 -5.43 -0.54
CA ASP A 45 17.14 -5.43 -1.62
C ASP A 45 16.02 -4.43 -1.30
N VAL A 46 15.56 -3.71 -2.33
CA VAL A 46 14.65 -2.56 -2.19
C VAL A 46 13.60 -2.64 -3.28
N GLU A 47 12.34 -2.66 -2.87
CA GLU A 47 11.18 -2.83 -3.75
C GLU A 47 10.08 -1.83 -3.38
N THR A 48 9.12 -1.61 -4.27
CA THR A 48 8.03 -0.64 -4.09
C THR A 48 6.69 -1.31 -3.80
N VAL A 49 5.97 -0.77 -2.81
CA VAL A 49 4.50 -0.86 -2.76
C VAL A 49 3.96 0.22 -3.68
N ASP A 50 3.24 -0.18 -4.71
CA ASP A 50 2.72 0.69 -5.78
C ASP A 50 1.36 0.20 -6.34
N GLY A 51 0.66 -0.64 -5.57
CA GLY A 51 -0.62 -1.25 -5.96
C GLY A 51 -1.88 -0.42 -5.67
N ASN A 52 -1.79 0.72 -4.97
CA ASN A 52 -2.90 1.62 -4.68
C ASN A 52 -2.46 3.11 -4.67
N ARG A 53 -3.11 3.99 -3.90
CA ARG A 53 -2.72 5.41 -3.81
C ARG A 53 -1.55 5.66 -2.85
N ILE A 54 -0.93 4.62 -2.29
CA ILE A 54 0.36 4.73 -1.60
C ILE A 54 1.47 4.35 -2.60
N PHE A 55 2.55 5.12 -2.62
CA PHE A 55 3.81 4.71 -3.25
C PHE A 55 4.90 4.70 -2.18
N ASN A 56 5.48 3.54 -1.89
CA ASN A 56 6.35 3.35 -0.74
C ASN A 56 7.55 2.46 -1.05
N TYR A 57 8.75 2.85 -0.63
CA TYR A 57 9.95 2.01 -0.66
C TYR A 57 10.10 1.20 0.63
N LEU A 58 10.44 -0.08 0.51
CA LEU A 58 10.75 -0.94 1.66
C LEU A 58 11.98 -1.81 1.40
N ASN A 59 12.50 -2.48 2.44
CA ASN A 59 13.67 -3.34 2.31
C ASN A 59 13.56 -4.71 3.01
N ASN A 60 14.46 -5.61 2.62
CA ASN A 60 14.65 -6.94 3.24
C ASN A 60 15.40 -6.92 4.59
N ARG A 61 15.34 -5.82 5.35
CA ARG A 61 15.99 -5.64 6.68
C ARG A 61 15.05 -5.05 7.74
N GLY A 62 13.74 -5.14 7.53
CA GLY A 62 12.72 -4.76 8.52
C GLY A 62 12.22 -3.32 8.46
N ALA A 63 12.71 -2.50 7.52
CA ALA A 63 12.07 -1.23 7.19
C ALA A 63 10.90 -1.49 6.23
N TRP A 64 9.67 -1.24 6.68
CA TRP A 64 8.52 -1.19 5.77
C TRP A 64 8.38 0.18 5.10
N CYS A 65 9.09 1.21 5.59
CA CYS A 65 9.25 2.50 4.90
C CYS A 65 10.74 2.88 4.95
N PHE A 66 11.36 3.09 3.79
CA PHE A 66 12.83 3.10 3.64
C PHE A 66 13.34 4.41 2.98
N HIS A 67 13.75 5.39 3.80
CA HIS A 67 14.30 6.68 3.35
C HIS A 67 15.54 6.62 2.43
N ASN A 68 16.40 5.61 2.58
CA ASN A 68 17.70 5.51 1.86
C ASN A 68 17.56 5.05 0.39
N ASN A 69 16.60 5.64 -0.32
CA ASN A 69 16.23 5.36 -1.70
C ASN A 69 16.56 6.57 -2.63
N PRO A 70 16.35 6.48 -3.96
CA PRO A 70 16.70 7.55 -4.90
C PRO A 70 15.93 8.88 -4.75
N VAL A 71 14.79 8.89 -4.06
CA VAL A 71 13.93 10.07 -3.83
C VAL A 71 14.26 10.77 -2.52
N GLY A 72 14.65 10.02 -1.48
CA GLY A 72 15.20 10.55 -0.21
C GLY A 72 14.27 10.49 1.00
N PHE A 73 13.04 10.01 0.83
CA PHE A 73 12.05 9.68 1.86
C PHE A 73 11.29 8.42 1.43
N GLY A 74 10.78 7.62 2.35
CA GLY A 74 10.31 6.26 2.04
C GLY A 74 8.92 6.21 1.40
N MET A 75 7.93 6.92 1.93
CA MET A 75 6.55 6.92 1.43
C MET A 75 6.13 8.26 0.83
N GLN A 76 5.39 8.16 -0.26
CA GLN A 76 4.64 9.25 -0.88
C GLN A 76 3.16 8.99 -0.76
N TRP A 77 2.45 10.03 -0.34
CA TRP A 77 1.02 10.13 -0.55
C TRP A 77 0.68 11.54 -1.07
N PRO A 78 -0.38 11.66 -1.86
CA PRO A 78 -0.88 10.60 -2.70
C PRO A 78 0.23 10.06 -3.65
N GLY A 79 0.29 8.75 -3.88
CA GLY A 79 1.44 8.05 -4.46
C GLY A 79 2.01 8.65 -5.76
N GLN A 80 3.34 8.76 -5.83
CA GLN A 80 4.10 9.40 -6.90
C GLN A 80 3.89 10.93 -7.05
N SER A 81 3.27 11.60 -6.06
CA SER A 81 3.18 13.07 -6.00
C SER A 81 4.53 13.78 -5.92
N GLY A 82 5.54 13.12 -5.34
CA GLY A 82 6.78 13.76 -4.89
C GLY A 82 6.69 14.41 -3.51
N HIS A 83 5.57 14.27 -2.79
CA HIS A 83 5.37 14.79 -1.43
C HIS A 83 5.63 13.67 -0.42
N SER A 84 6.34 13.96 0.67
CA SER A 84 6.63 12.99 1.74
C SER A 84 5.40 12.76 2.63
N ILE A 85 5.15 11.52 3.07
CA ILE A 85 4.18 11.24 4.15
C ILE A 85 4.71 10.32 5.25
N ASP A 86 5.77 9.57 5.01
CA ASP A 86 6.47 8.75 6.01
C ASP A 86 7.94 8.74 5.55
N TYR A 87 8.84 9.21 6.41
CA TYR A 87 10.26 9.30 6.07
C TYR A 87 10.90 7.92 6.15
N ALA A 88 10.79 7.31 7.33
CA ALA A 88 11.31 5.98 7.61
C ALA A 88 10.51 5.30 8.73
N SER A 89 10.19 4.02 8.56
CA SER A 89 9.42 3.25 9.55
C SER A 89 9.79 1.77 9.52
N GLY A 90 9.75 1.11 10.68
CA GLY A 90 10.31 -0.24 10.84
C GLY A 90 9.95 -0.95 12.15
N ILE A 91 10.16 -2.28 12.17
CA ILE A 91 9.82 -3.12 13.32
C ILE A 91 10.89 -3.05 14.42
N TRP A 92 10.44 -2.90 15.66
CA TRP A 92 11.27 -3.03 16.86
C TRP A 92 10.81 -4.23 17.68
N VAL A 93 11.74 -5.10 18.08
CA VAL A 93 11.48 -6.16 19.06
C VAL A 93 12.50 -6.07 20.18
N ALA A 94 12.04 -5.98 21.42
CA ALA A 94 12.94 -5.96 22.58
C ALA A 94 12.36 -6.72 23.77
N GLY A 95 13.23 -7.17 24.66
CA GLY A 95 12.86 -7.92 25.86
C GLY A 95 14.09 -8.35 26.65
N LEU A 96 13.92 -9.32 27.55
CA LEU A 96 14.96 -9.81 28.43
C LEU A 96 15.36 -11.24 28.06
N VAL A 97 16.66 -11.45 27.86
CA VAL A 97 17.28 -12.79 27.82
C VAL A 97 18.14 -12.96 29.06
N ASN A 98 17.76 -13.89 29.94
CA ASN A 98 18.41 -14.12 31.22
C ASN A 98 18.55 -12.83 32.08
N GLY A 99 17.52 -11.97 32.05
CA GLY A 99 17.47 -10.69 32.77
C GLY A 99 18.27 -9.54 32.16
N ALA A 100 18.91 -9.72 31.01
CA ALA A 100 19.60 -8.65 30.28
C ALA A 100 18.80 -8.23 29.04
N ILE A 101 18.72 -6.92 28.78
CA ILE A 101 18.01 -6.36 27.61
C ILE A 101 18.63 -6.89 26.31
N ARG A 102 17.76 -7.19 25.36
CA ARG A 102 18.07 -7.51 23.97
C ARG A 102 17.15 -6.72 23.06
N THR A 103 17.66 -6.34 21.90
CA THR A 103 16.96 -5.60 20.85
C THR A 103 17.14 -6.31 19.52
N ALA A 104 16.18 -6.12 18.63
CA ALA A 104 16.28 -6.36 17.21
C ALA A 104 15.39 -5.31 16.54
N CYS A 105 16.01 -4.20 16.14
CA CYS A 105 15.28 -3.02 15.65
C CYS A 105 15.65 -2.64 14.21
N ALA A 106 14.66 -2.12 13.49
CA ALA A 106 14.80 -1.44 12.21
C ALA A 106 14.36 0.01 12.37
N GLU A 107 15.29 0.93 12.10
CA GLU A 107 15.13 2.38 12.22
C GLU A 107 15.83 3.05 11.01
N PHE A 108 16.64 4.10 11.23
CA PHE A 108 17.57 4.61 10.22
C PHE A 108 18.67 3.60 9.88
N THR A 109 18.95 2.67 10.79
CA THR A 109 19.84 1.51 10.60
C THR A 109 19.16 0.23 11.12
N TYR A 110 19.75 -0.95 10.86
CA TYR A 110 19.07 -2.24 11.00
C TYR A 110 19.92 -3.24 11.78
N GLU A 111 19.39 -3.76 12.89
CA GLU A 111 19.96 -4.91 13.61
C GLU A 111 19.61 -6.25 12.93
N PHE A 112 18.76 -6.21 11.91
CA PHE A 112 18.41 -7.34 11.03
C PHE A 112 19.28 -7.41 9.77
N GLN A 113 19.46 -8.61 9.24
CA GLN A 113 20.02 -8.91 7.91
C GLN A 113 19.03 -9.76 7.08
N PRO A 114 19.15 -9.78 5.74
CA PRO A 114 18.29 -10.60 4.88
C PRO A 114 18.40 -12.11 5.16
N GLY A 115 17.28 -12.82 5.04
CA GLY A 115 17.22 -14.28 5.04
C GLY A 115 16.72 -14.92 6.33
N ASN A 116 16.56 -16.25 6.28
CA ASN A 116 16.08 -17.05 7.40
C ASN A 116 17.22 -17.51 8.34
N ILE A 117 16.86 -17.97 9.53
CA ILE A 117 17.74 -18.76 10.39
C ILE A 117 17.56 -20.24 10.02
N LYS A 118 18.67 -20.94 9.77
CA LYS A 118 18.69 -22.35 9.38
C LYS A 118 18.38 -23.27 10.57
N PRO A 119 18.02 -24.54 10.34
CA PRO A 119 17.77 -25.52 11.41
C PRO A 119 18.95 -25.75 12.38
N ASP A 120 20.18 -25.37 12.01
CA ASP A 120 21.36 -25.40 12.88
C ASP A 120 21.44 -24.20 13.86
N GLY A 121 20.50 -23.26 13.80
CA GLY A 121 20.44 -22.05 14.61
C GLY A 121 21.38 -20.94 14.16
N THR A 122 22.04 -21.08 12.99
CA THR A 122 22.85 -20.01 12.39
C THR A 122 22.09 -19.33 11.26
N PRO A 123 22.30 -18.02 11.03
CA PRO A 123 21.71 -17.34 9.88
C PRO A 123 22.21 -17.92 8.55
N ASP A 124 21.39 -17.86 7.51
CA ASP A 124 21.82 -18.16 6.15
C ASP A 124 22.63 -17.00 5.52
N ASP A 125 23.18 -17.19 4.32
CA ASP A 125 23.95 -16.15 3.62
C ASP A 125 23.04 -14.96 3.23
N ALA A 126 23.23 -13.83 3.90
CA ALA A 126 22.56 -12.56 3.63
C ALA A 126 22.77 -12.00 2.20
N ASN A 127 23.64 -12.62 1.38
CA ASN A 127 23.84 -12.29 -0.04
C ASN A 127 23.18 -13.30 -0.99
N SER A 128 22.45 -14.28 -0.46
CA SER A 128 21.69 -15.25 -1.26
C SER A 128 20.59 -14.53 -2.06
N PRO A 129 20.44 -14.79 -3.37
CA PRO A 129 19.35 -14.21 -4.16
C PRO A 129 17.96 -14.70 -3.72
N ARG A 130 17.88 -15.69 -2.83
CA ARG A 130 16.63 -16.15 -2.21
C ARG A 130 16.06 -15.11 -1.23
N HIS A 131 16.88 -14.18 -0.73
CA HIS A 131 16.49 -13.23 0.32
C HIS A 131 16.08 -11.86 -0.24
N GLN A 132 15.65 -11.83 -1.50
CA GLN A 132 15.00 -10.67 -2.12
C GLN A 132 13.60 -10.43 -1.53
N VAL A 133 13.07 -9.23 -1.73
CA VAL A 133 11.65 -8.94 -1.54
C VAL A 133 10.92 -9.51 -2.74
N LEU A 134 9.93 -10.39 -2.52
CA LEU A 134 9.06 -10.87 -3.60
C LEU A 134 7.87 -9.93 -3.74
N LYS A 135 7.54 -9.50 -4.96
CA LYS A 135 6.31 -8.74 -5.27
C LYS A 135 5.42 -9.52 -6.25
N ILE A 136 4.18 -9.78 -5.84
CA ILE A 136 3.14 -10.39 -6.67
C ILE A 136 1.89 -9.52 -6.74
N GLN A 137 1.15 -9.64 -7.83
CA GLN A 137 -0.12 -8.97 -8.04
C GLN A 137 -1.22 -10.00 -8.32
N LYS A 138 -2.47 -9.63 -8.05
CA LYS A 138 -3.64 -10.50 -8.27
C LYS A 138 -3.81 -10.92 -9.74
N GLY A 139 -3.29 -10.11 -10.66
CA GLY A 139 -3.20 -10.44 -12.09
C GLY A 139 -2.30 -11.65 -12.40
N ASP A 140 -1.27 -11.92 -11.59
CA ASP A 140 -0.33 -13.04 -11.81
C ASP A 140 -1.00 -14.42 -11.67
N LEU A 141 -2.15 -14.48 -10.99
CA LEU A 141 -2.97 -15.70 -10.91
C LEU A 141 -3.55 -16.11 -12.29
N LEU A 142 -3.64 -15.19 -13.25
CA LEU A 142 -4.26 -15.45 -14.56
C LEU A 142 -3.36 -16.25 -15.52
N ASP A 143 -2.03 -16.13 -15.38
CA ASP A 143 -1.03 -16.87 -16.17
C ASP A 143 -0.14 -17.81 -15.32
N GLU A 144 -0.50 -17.97 -14.04
CA GLU A 144 0.26 -18.71 -13.01
C GLU A 144 1.71 -18.22 -12.88
N GLY A 145 1.92 -16.90 -12.93
CA GLY A 145 3.21 -16.25 -12.79
C GLY A 145 4.14 -16.44 -13.98
N PHE A 146 3.61 -16.68 -15.19
CA PHE A 146 4.46 -16.83 -16.38
C PHE A 146 5.17 -15.52 -16.75
N SER A 147 4.51 -14.38 -16.53
CA SER A 147 5.08 -13.04 -16.73
C SER A 147 5.82 -12.46 -15.51
N ASN A 148 5.63 -13.00 -14.31
CA ASN A 148 6.26 -12.53 -13.07
C ASN A 148 7.21 -13.59 -12.46
N PRO A 149 8.54 -13.40 -12.48
CA PRO A 149 9.49 -14.35 -11.90
C PRO A 149 9.33 -14.53 -10.38
N ASP A 150 8.87 -13.51 -9.66
CA ASP A 150 8.71 -13.57 -8.21
C ASP A 150 7.60 -14.54 -7.80
N TYR A 151 6.52 -14.62 -8.58
CA TYR A 151 5.49 -15.64 -8.39
C TYR A 151 6.09 -17.05 -8.47
N THR A 152 6.97 -17.30 -9.45
CA THR A 152 7.62 -18.61 -9.62
C THR A 152 8.53 -18.90 -8.41
N ALA A 153 9.33 -17.92 -7.98
CA ALA A 153 10.17 -18.05 -6.79
C ALA A 153 9.33 -18.35 -5.52
N TRP A 154 8.21 -17.65 -5.34
CA TRP A 154 7.25 -17.82 -4.24
C TRP A 154 6.75 -19.27 -4.14
N VAL A 155 6.23 -19.83 -5.24
CA VAL A 155 5.52 -21.13 -5.23
C VAL A 155 6.41 -22.36 -5.36
N GLU A 156 7.60 -22.21 -5.95
CA GLU A 156 8.55 -23.30 -6.17
C GLU A 156 9.64 -23.41 -5.09
N ASP A 157 10.03 -22.29 -4.46
CA ASP A 157 11.13 -22.25 -3.49
C ASP A 157 10.75 -21.57 -2.16
N LEU A 158 10.33 -20.30 -2.17
CA LEU A 158 10.20 -19.50 -0.93
C LEU A 158 9.02 -19.91 -0.03
N TYR A 159 8.04 -20.68 -0.52
CA TYR A 159 7.04 -21.31 0.35
C TYR A 159 7.69 -22.23 1.41
N GLN A 160 8.90 -22.76 1.16
CA GLN A 160 9.68 -23.57 2.12
C GLN A 160 10.29 -22.72 3.25
N LEU A 161 10.27 -21.39 3.10
CA LEU A 161 10.69 -20.41 4.11
C LEU A 161 9.49 -19.63 4.67
N GLY A 162 8.25 -20.06 4.38
CA GLY A 162 7.01 -19.48 4.90
C GLY A 162 6.28 -18.51 3.96
N ALA A 163 6.69 -18.35 2.69
CA ALA A 163 5.93 -17.54 1.74
C ALA A 163 4.52 -18.12 1.55
N PRO A 164 3.44 -17.35 1.79
CA PRO A 164 2.11 -17.92 2.01
C PRO A 164 1.48 -18.46 0.72
N ILE A 165 0.96 -19.68 0.81
CA ILE A 165 0.31 -20.43 -0.26
C ILE A 165 -1.10 -20.86 0.18
N GLN A 166 -2.00 -21.06 -0.78
CA GLN A 166 -3.32 -21.61 -0.50
C GLN A 166 -3.21 -23.05 0.01
N ARG A 167 -3.90 -23.35 1.10
CA ARG A 167 -3.96 -24.67 1.74
C ARG A 167 -5.41 -25.04 2.01
N ASP A 168 -5.70 -26.34 2.03
CA ASP A 168 -7.02 -26.86 2.37
C ASP A 168 -7.25 -26.90 3.90
N ALA A 169 -8.40 -27.41 4.33
CA ALA A 169 -8.75 -27.50 5.75
C ALA A 169 -7.88 -28.49 6.56
N ASN A 170 -7.06 -29.32 5.90
CA ASN A 170 -6.08 -30.22 6.52
C ASN A 170 -4.66 -29.62 6.54
N GLY A 171 -4.45 -28.48 5.88
CA GLY A 171 -3.14 -27.85 5.69
C GLY A 171 -2.43 -28.26 4.39
N ASP A 172 -3.01 -29.13 3.57
CA ASP A 172 -2.39 -29.58 2.32
C ASP A 172 -2.41 -28.46 1.26
N PRO A 173 -1.31 -28.22 0.50
CA PRO A 173 -1.29 -27.20 -0.55
C PRO A 173 -2.36 -27.40 -1.62
N ILE A 174 -3.15 -26.36 -1.87
CA ILE A 174 -4.09 -26.32 -3.00
C ILE A 174 -3.29 -26.07 -4.28
N LEU A 175 -3.55 -26.91 -5.28
CA LEU A 175 -2.89 -26.85 -6.58
C LEU A 175 -3.85 -26.35 -7.66
N SER A 176 -3.31 -25.61 -8.63
CA SER A 176 -4.01 -25.16 -9.83
C SER A 176 -4.31 -26.32 -10.78
N ALA A 177 -5.04 -26.04 -11.87
CA ALA A 177 -5.34 -27.03 -12.90
C ALA A 177 -4.09 -27.58 -13.62
N THR A 178 -2.95 -26.89 -13.56
CA THR A 178 -1.66 -27.35 -14.11
C THR A 178 -0.82 -28.13 -13.10
N GLY A 179 -1.22 -28.13 -11.82
CA GLY A 179 -0.48 -28.76 -10.72
C GLY A 179 0.52 -27.84 -10.00
N LYS A 180 0.56 -26.53 -10.31
CA LYS A 180 1.34 -25.55 -9.53
C LYS A 180 0.65 -25.22 -8.20
N ARG A 181 1.42 -24.85 -7.18
CA ARG A 181 0.85 -24.18 -5.98
C ARG A 181 0.35 -22.78 -6.34
N ILE A 182 -0.59 -22.29 -5.55
CA ILE A 182 -1.20 -20.97 -5.71
C ILE A 182 -0.81 -20.10 -4.49
N PRO A 183 -0.29 -18.86 -4.65
CA PRO A 183 -0.07 -17.96 -3.52
C PRO A 183 -1.38 -17.65 -2.81
N ALA A 184 -1.33 -17.54 -1.47
CA ALA A 184 -2.46 -17.05 -0.68
C ALA A 184 -2.47 -15.51 -0.70
N ILE A 185 -2.71 -14.94 -1.89
CA ILE A 185 -2.68 -13.49 -2.09
C ILE A 185 -3.83 -12.79 -1.37
N ILE A 186 -3.51 -11.69 -0.70
CA ILE A 186 -4.46 -10.76 -0.08
C ILE A 186 -4.35 -9.42 -0.83
N GLY A 187 -5.48 -8.74 -1.03
CA GLY A 187 -5.51 -7.48 -1.78
C GLY A 187 -5.30 -7.66 -3.29
N ASP A 188 -4.76 -6.62 -3.93
CA ASP A 188 -4.48 -6.59 -5.37
C ASP A 188 -2.96 -6.59 -5.66
N GLN A 189 -2.15 -6.21 -4.68
CA GLN A 189 -0.70 -6.38 -4.66
C GLN A 189 -0.26 -6.84 -3.27
N MET A 190 0.69 -7.78 -3.23
CA MET A 190 1.24 -8.37 -2.02
C MET A 190 2.75 -8.55 -2.16
N LEU A 191 3.49 -8.23 -1.10
CA LEU A 191 4.92 -8.43 -0.98
C LEU A 191 5.23 -9.37 0.19
N TRP A 192 6.29 -10.16 0.06
CA TRP A 192 6.78 -11.04 1.13
C TRP A 192 8.30 -11.06 1.18
N MET A 193 8.84 -11.13 2.38
CA MET A 193 10.29 -11.20 2.64
C MET A 193 10.56 -11.89 3.99
N VAL A 194 11.79 -12.39 4.18
CA VAL A 194 12.25 -12.94 5.45
C VAL A 194 13.60 -12.34 5.83
N TYR A 195 13.77 -11.98 7.09
CA TYR A 195 15.00 -11.41 7.66
C TYR A 195 15.21 -11.88 9.10
N ASN A 196 16.44 -11.73 9.62
CA ASN A 196 16.82 -12.22 10.94
C ASN A 196 17.82 -11.30 11.64
N ASP A 197 17.85 -11.32 12.97
CA ASP A 197 18.80 -10.54 13.78
C ASP A 197 20.11 -11.29 14.10
N GLY A 198 20.28 -12.51 13.55
CA GLY A 198 21.27 -13.49 14.01
C GLY A 198 22.75 -13.15 13.77
N ASN A 199 23.08 -12.00 13.18
CA ASN A 199 24.44 -11.52 12.97
C ASN A 199 24.83 -10.45 14.03
N PRO A 200 25.74 -10.75 14.98
CA PRO A 200 26.21 -9.76 15.95
C PRO A 200 26.92 -8.54 15.33
N GLY A 201 27.29 -8.59 14.05
CA GLY A 201 27.89 -7.45 13.33
C GLY A 201 26.90 -6.35 12.94
N ASP A 202 25.60 -6.64 12.90
CA ASP A 202 24.56 -5.67 12.57
C ASP A 202 23.95 -4.98 13.81
N HIS A 203 24.19 -5.50 15.02
CA HIS A 203 23.71 -4.96 16.30
C HIS A 203 24.53 -3.75 16.78
N ALA A 204 24.60 -2.73 15.92
CA ALA A 204 25.29 -1.48 16.18
C ALA A 204 24.36 -0.36 16.69
N LEU A 205 23.04 -0.50 16.51
CA LEU A 205 22.06 0.54 16.85
C LEU A 205 21.94 0.70 18.37
N PHE A 206 21.57 -0.35 19.09
CA PHE A 206 21.47 -0.31 20.56
C PHE A 206 22.55 -1.14 21.27
N GLY A 207 23.42 -1.81 20.52
CA GLY A 207 24.64 -2.45 21.03
C GLY A 207 24.40 -3.71 21.86
N THR A 208 23.25 -4.38 21.69
CA THR A 208 22.96 -5.65 22.39
C THR A 208 23.46 -6.86 21.58
N PRO A 209 23.61 -8.05 22.18
CA PRO A 209 23.77 -9.27 21.40
C PRO A 209 22.45 -9.67 20.71
N PRO A 210 22.48 -10.44 19.60
CA PRO A 210 21.28 -11.01 19.01
C PRO A 210 20.38 -11.77 19.98
N ILE A 211 19.07 -11.68 19.73
CA ILE A 211 18.02 -12.53 20.27
C ILE A 211 18.04 -13.91 19.57
N GLY A 212 18.20 -13.92 18.24
CA GLY A 212 17.96 -15.08 17.39
C GLY A 212 16.55 -15.11 16.81
N LEU A 213 16.00 -13.94 16.50
CA LEU A 213 14.72 -13.78 15.82
C LEU A 213 14.86 -13.95 14.32
N GLU A 214 13.90 -14.67 13.74
CA GLU A 214 13.52 -14.58 12.35
C GLU A 214 12.17 -13.87 12.28
N VAL A 215 12.01 -12.99 11.29
CA VAL A 215 10.74 -12.32 11.00
C VAL A 215 10.40 -12.58 9.54
N GLN A 216 9.25 -13.18 9.30
CA GLN A 216 8.63 -13.25 7.98
C GLN A 216 7.64 -12.09 7.89
N ASN A 217 7.86 -11.17 6.95
CA ASN A 217 7.06 -9.97 6.80
C ASN A 217 6.24 -10.05 5.51
N THR A 218 4.94 -9.79 5.64
CA THR A 218 3.97 -9.78 4.54
C THR A 218 3.31 -8.41 4.49
N ILE A 219 3.32 -7.75 3.33
CA ILE A 219 2.70 -6.44 3.11
C ILE A 219 1.69 -6.55 1.97
N TRP A 220 0.54 -5.89 2.07
CA TRP A 220 -0.45 -5.87 0.97
C TRP A 220 -1.27 -4.58 0.93
N VAL A 221 -1.83 -4.32 -0.26
CA VAL A 221 -2.67 -3.16 -0.55
C VAL A 221 -3.87 -3.55 -1.41
N PHE A 222 -4.96 -2.78 -1.30
CA PHE A 222 -6.16 -2.92 -2.13
C PHE A 222 -6.25 -1.78 -3.13
N ASN A 223 -6.47 -2.09 -4.40
CA ASN A 223 -6.66 -1.08 -5.44
C ASN A 223 -8.14 -0.67 -5.52
N ARG A 224 -8.60 0.09 -4.51
CA ARG A 224 -10.01 0.49 -4.36
C ARG A 224 -10.18 2.02 -4.39
N PRO A 225 -11.31 2.54 -4.92
CA PRO A 225 -11.59 3.98 -4.92
C PRO A 225 -12.01 4.51 -3.54
N ASP A 226 -12.39 3.64 -2.61
CA ASP A 226 -12.71 3.96 -1.22
C ASP A 226 -11.44 4.06 -0.34
N ALA A 227 -11.61 4.21 0.97
CA ALA A 227 -10.53 4.42 1.94
C ALA A 227 -9.45 3.31 1.91
N PHE A 228 -9.76 2.07 1.50
CA PHE A 228 -8.76 1.00 1.40
C PHE A 228 -7.69 1.27 0.33
N GLY A 229 -7.96 2.19 -0.61
CA GLY A 229 -6.97 2.70 -1.55
C GLY A 229 -5.89 3.58 -0.92
N ASP A 230 -6.08 4.06 0.31
CA ASP A 230 -5.15 4.89 1.11
C ASP A 230 -4.61 4.12 2.34
N MET A 231 -4.61 2.79 2.29
CA MET A 231 -4.14 1.92 3.38
C MET A 231 -3.04 0.97 2.89
N MET A 232 -2.05 0.71 3.75
CA MET A 232 -1.06 -0.34 3.58
C MET A 232 -1.09 -1.27 4.78
N PHE A 233 -1.31 -2.56 4.54
CA PHE A 233 -1.39 -3.56 5.60
C PHE A 233 -0.06 -4.27 5.76
N VAL A 234 0.32 -4.59 7.00
CA VAL A 234 1.56 -5.28 7.33
C VAL A 234 1.31 -6.40 8.34
N LYS A 235 1.97 -7.53 8.13
CA LYS A 235 1.92 -8.70 9.01
C LYS A 235 3.31 -9.26 9.27
N PHE A 236 3.68 -9.33 10.54
CA PHE A 236 4.92 -9.92 11.00
C PHE A 236 4.65 -11.25 11.68
N LEU A 237 5.26 -12.32 11.16
CA LEU A 237 5.40 -13.57 11.90
C LEU A 237 6.77 -13.56 12.57
N VAL A 238 6.78 -13.33 13.87
CA VAL A 238 8.00 -13.21 14.70
C VAL A 238 8.29 -14.55 15.35
N ILE A 239 9.46 -15.12 15.04
CA ILE A 239 9.83 -16.50 15.37
C ILE A 239 11.16 -16.49 16.14
N ASN A 240 11.15 -16.98 17.39
CA ASN A 240 12.37 -17.09 18.20
C ASN A 240 13.12 -18.40 17.91
N LYS A 241 13.96 -18.40 16.87
CA LYS A 241 14.88 -19.50 16.55
C LYS A 241 16.15 -19.49 17.45
N GLY A 242 16.23 -18.55 18.38
CA GLY A 242 17.29 -18.38 19.37
C GLY A 242 17.35 -19.48 20.43
N GLN A 243 18.38 -19.45 21.27
CA GLN A 243 18.65 -20.49 22.28
C GLN A 243 17.98 -20.23 23.64
N ASN A 244 17.33 -19.08 23.82
CA ASN A 244 16.70 -18.66 25.08
C ASN A 244 15.31 -18.10 24.80
N ASN A 245 14.43 -18.14 25.80
CA ASN A 245 13.19 -17.36 25.78
C ASN A 245 13.51 -15.86 25.84
N LEU A 246 12.67 -15.05 25.20
CA LEU A 246 12.62 -13.60 25.36
C LEU A 246 11.47 -13.27 26.33
N GLU A 247 11.82 -12.93 27.57
CA GLU A 247 10.88 -12.60 28.64
C GLU A 247 10.54 -11.10 28.63
N ASN A 248 9.31 -10.72 29.00
CA ASN A 248 8.83 -9.33 28.94
C ASN A 248 9.05 -8.69 27.55
N ALA A 249 8.83 -9.48 26.50
CA ALA A 249 8.95 -9.06 25.12
C ALA A 249 7.90 -8.00 24.77
N TYR A 250 8.28 -7.04 23.95
CA TYR A 250 7.40 -6.09 23.27
C TYR A 250 7.71 -6.10 21.78
N VAL A 251 6.67 -5.95 20.97
CA VAL A 251 6.79 -5.53 19.56
C VAL A 251 6.38 -4.07 19.49
N GLY A 252 7.23 -3.25 18.89
CA GLY A 252 6.99 -1.84 18.62
C GLY A 252 6.91 -1.61 17.12
N LEU A 253 5.94 -0.79 16.71
CA LEU A 253 5.94 -0.18 15.40
C LEU A 253 6.55 1.22 15.53
N TRP A 254 7.72 1.41 14.92
CA TRP A 254 8.43 2.68 14.93
C TRP A 254 8.14 3.47 13.65
N PHE A 255 7.91 4.77 13.81
CA PHE A 255 7.73 5.70 12.71
C PHE A 255 8.50 7.00 12.93
N ASP A 256 9.21 7.41 11.88
CA ASP A 256 9.62 8.77 11.63
C ASP A 256 8.80 9.32 10.46
N ILE A 257 7.78 10.13 10.80
CA ILE A 257 6.90 10.76 9.84
C ILE A 257 7.40 12.19 9.64
N ASP A 258 7.94 12.47 8.45
CA ASP A 258 8.10 13.83 7.93
C ASP A 258 6.87 14.10 7.05
N LEU A 259 5.77 14.59 7.61
CA LEU A 259 4.54 14.87 6.86
C LEU A 259 4.67 16.20 6.10
N GLY A 260 5.37 16.18 4.97
CA GLY A 260 5.76 17.38 4.24
C GLY A 260 6.99 18.06 4.86
N ASP A 261 6.81 18.86 5.92
CA ASP A 261 7.90 19.53 6.65
C ASP A 261 7.99 18.98 8.08
N SER A 262 9.11 18.32 8.41
CA SER A 262 9.27 17.71 9.73
C SER A 262 9.31 18.70 10.90
N ASN A 263 9.27 20.01 10.65
CA ASN A 263 9.24 21.01 11.71
C ASN A 263 7.81 21.32 12.21
N ASP A 264 6.75 20.81 11.56
CA ASP A 264 5.35 21.06 11.98
C ASP A 264 4.54 19.81 12.41
N ASP A 265 5.19 18.64 12.48
CA ASP A 265 4.58 17.41 12.99
C ASP A 265 4.09 17.53 14.45
N LEU A 266 2.96 16.87 14.70
CA LEU A 266 2.32 16.61 16.00
C LEU A 266 1.79 15.16 16.01
N VAL A 267 1.64 14.54 17.20
CA VAL A 267 1.07 13.18 17.30
C VAL A 267 -0.16 13.11 18.19
N MET A 268 -0.88 12.00 18.11
CA MET A 268 -1.95 11.60 19.03
C MET A 268 -2.02 10.07 19.16
N CYS A 269 -2.65 9.57 20.22
CA CYS A 269 -3.11 8.17 20.27
C CYS A 269 -4.55 8.04 20.78
N ASP A 270 -5.26 7.01 20.34
CA ASP A 270 -6.61 6.67 20.79
C ASP A 270 -6.61 5.23 21.32
N THR A 271 -6.59 5.11 22.65
CA THR A 271 -6.54 3.82 23.34
C THR A 271 -7.82 2.99 23.18
N THR A 272 -8.88 3.54 22.61
CA THR A 272 -10.14 2.82 22.34
C THR A 272 -10.05 2.07 21.02
N LEU A 273 -9.37 2.66 20.04
CA LEU A 273 -9.18 2.11 18.70
C LEU A 273 -7.90 1.25 18.61
N SER A 274 -6.89 1.50 19.46
CA SER A 274 -5.49 1.05 19.30
C SER A 274 -4.66 1.81 18.26
N LEU A 275 -5.25 2.87 17.70
CA LEU A 275 -4.66 3.82 16.75
C LEU A 275 -3.65 4.79 17.40
N ALA A 276 -2.54 5.04 16.71
CA ALA A 276 -1.71 6.23 16.89
C ALA A 276 -1.46 6.94 15.55
N ALA A 277 -1.30 8.26 15.57
CA ALA A 277 -1.27 9.06 14.34
C ALA A 277 -0.45 10.35 14.45
N PHE A 278 0.02 10.82 13.30
CA PHE A 278 0.63 12.12 13.05
C PHE A 278 -0.34 13.07 12.31
N TRP A 279 -0.17 14.37 12.54
CA TRP A 279 -0.88 15.48 11.91
C TRP A 279 -0.09 16.78 12.08
N ASN A 280 -0.27 17.78 11.21
CA ASN A 280 0.54 19.02 11.24
C ASN A 280 -0.15 20.18 11.98
N ASP A 281 0.61 21.18 12.41
CA ASP A 281 0.07 22.46 12.92
C ASP A 281 -0.44 23.40 11.81
N GLY A 282 -1.35 22.89 10.97
CA GLY A 282 -1.94 23.61 9.85
C GLY A 282 -1.29 23.30 8.50
N ASP A 283 -1.57 24.14 7.52
CA ASP A 283 -1.19 23.95 6.11
C ASP A 283 0.30 24.21 5.86
N ASP A 284 0.96 23.29 5.14
CA ASP A 284 2.38 23.36 4.77
C ASP A 284 2.58 23.66 3.25
N THR A 285 3.76 23.37 2.69
CA THR A 285 4.06 23.64 1.26
C THR A 285 3.61 22.51 0.33
N ASP A 286 3.61 21.28 0.81
CA ASP A 286 3.26 20.07 0.09
C ASP A 286 1.76 19.73 0.25
N TYR A 287 1.15 20.04 1.40
CA TYR A 287 -0.28 19.75 1.63
C TYR A 287 -1.10 20.93 2.17
N GLN A 288 -2.21 21.20 1.48
CA GLN A 288 -3.17 22.26 1.82
C GLN A 288 -4.61 21.78 1.53
N PRO A 289 -5.33 21.18 2.50
CA PRO A 289 -4.91 20.90 3.88
C PRO A 289 -4.03 19.65 4.00
N PRO A 290 -3.29 19.46 5.11
CA PRO A 290 -2.51 18.25 5.36
C PRO A 290 -3.39 17.04 5.70
N PRO A 291 -3.03 15.84 5.23
CA PRO A 291 -3.64 14.60 5.71
C PRO A 291 -3.25 14.32 7.17
N ALA A 292 -3.73 13.22 7.71
CA ALA A 292 -3.18 12.55 8.87
C ALA A 292 -2.77 11.15 8.42
N ILE A 293 -1.63 10.67 8.94
CA ILE A 293 -1.15 9.30 8.75
C ILE A 293 -1.02 8.65 10.12
N GLY A 294 -1.36 7.37 10.23
CA GLY A 294 -1.24 6.65 11.48
C GLY A 294 -1.22 5.14 11.29
N ALA A 295 -1.17 4.43 12.40
CA ALA A 295 -1.18 2.99 12.42
C ALA A 295 -2.05 2.43 13.54
N ASP A 296 -2.63 1.26 13.28
CA ASP A 296 -3.44 0.52 14.24
C ASP A 296 -2.97 -0.95 14.35
N PHE A 297 -3.09 -1.52 15.55
CA PHE A 297 -2.85 -2.93 15.85
C PHE A 297 -4.17 -3.72 15.87
N PHE A 298 -4.65 -4.16 14.70
CA PHE A 298 -5.77 -5.11 14.64
C PHE A 298 -5.48 -6.43 15.37
N GLN A 299 -4.20 -6.82 15.42
CA GLN A 299 -3.74 -8.05 16.05
C GLN A 299 -2.34 -7.86 16.65
N GLY A 300 -2.25 -7.68 17.97
CA GLY A 300 -1.00 -7.90 18.70
C GLY A 300 -0.80 -9.36 19.10
N PRO A 301 0.36 -9.68 19.72
CA PRO A 301 0.72 -11.00 20.22
C PRO A 301 -0.37 -11.61 21.10
N ILE A 302 -0.48 -12.94 21.08
CA ILE A 302 -1.38 -13.67 21.97
C ILE A 302 -0.68 -13.99 23.29
N VAL A 303 -1.40 -13.80 24.40
CA VAL A 303 -0.95 -14.16 25.75
C VAL A 303 -1.91 -15.15 26.41
N PRO A 304 -1.41 -16.07 27.28
CA PRO A 304 -2.28 -16.97 28.04
C PRO A 304 -3.31 -16.20 28.87
N SER A 305 -4.58 -16.56 28.70
CA SER A 305 -5.73 -15.98 29.39
C SER A 305 -6.83 -17.05 29.48
N PRO A 306 -6.79 -17.93 30.50
CA PRO A 306 -7.70 -19.07 30.59
C PRO A 306 -9.18 -18.67 30.59
N GLY A 307 -9.96 -19.30 29.71
CA GLY A 307 -11.36 -18.97 29.44
C GLY A 307 -11.62 -17.97 28.31
N ASP A 308 -10.60 -17.23 27.85
CA ASP A 308 -10.70 -16.39 26.65
C ASP A 308 -10.44 -17.22 25.37
N THR A 309 -10.55 -16.60 24.19
CA THR A 309 -10.16 -17.20 22.91
C THR A 309 -9.62 -16.13 21.97
N ALA A 310 -8.36 -16.26 21.58
CA ALA A 310 -7.71 -15.34 20.65
C ALA A 310 -8.15 -15.60 19.21
N ASN A 311 -8.10 -14.56 18.37
CA ASN A 311 -8.20 -14.65 16.92
C ASN A 311 -6.82 -14.35 16.31
N VAL A 312 -6.32 -15.24 15.46
CA VAL A 312 -5.05 -15.01 14.77
C VAL A 312 -5.23 -15.34 13.30
N SER A 313 -5.37 -14.31 12.45
CA SER A 313 -5.76 -14.42 11.04
C SER A 313 -6.91 -15.43 10.81
N GLY A 314 -7.94 -15.38 11.67
CA GLY A 314 -9.14 -16.23 11.57
C GLY A 314 -9.05 -17.57 12.31
N ARG A 315 -7.85 -17.99 12.72
CA ARG A 315 -7.65 -19.17 13.59
C ARG A 315 -8.02 -18.80 15.02
N LYS A 316 -8.97 -19.55 15.61
CA LYS A 316 -9.34 -19.40 17.02
C LYS A 316 -8.44 -20.23 17.93
N ILE A 317 -7.92 -19.63 19.00
CA ILE A 317 -6.98 -20.26 19.94
C ILE A 317 -7.53 -20.14 21.37
N PRO A 318 -8.10 -21.22 21.94
CA PRO A 318 -8.68 -21.22 23.29
C PRO A 318 -7.63 -21.00 24.39
N ASP A 319 -8.05 -20.41 25.52
CA ASP A 319 -7.22 -20.09 26.69
C ASP A 319 -6.11 -19.05 26.44
N TYR A 320 -6.24 -18.29 25.35
CA TYR A 320 -5.40 -17.13 25.00
C TYR A 320 -6.29 -15.93 24.67
N LYS A 321 -5.68 -14.73 24.69
CA LYS A 321 -6.26 -13.51 24.11
C LYS A 321 -5.21 -12.72 23.33
N ASN A 322 -5.65 -11.93 22.36
CA ASN A 322 -4.81 -10.93 21.70
C ASN A 322 -4.52 -9.76 22.65
N LEU A 323 -3.34 -9.16 22.50
CA LEU A 323 -3.07 -7.80 22.97
C LEU A 323 -3.39 -6.79 21.86
N GLY A 324 -3.84 -5.60 22.23
CA GLY A 324 -3.87 -4.42 21.35
C GLY A 324 -2.64 -3.54 21.60
N MET A 325 -2.76 -2.23 21.42
CA MET A 325 -1.75 -1.27 21.88
C MET A 325 -1.69 -1.23 23.43
N THR A 326 -0.50 -1.36 24.01
CA THR A 326 -0.28 -1.43 25.47
C THR A 326 0.58 -0.30 26.05
N SER A 327 1.29 0.39 25.17
CA SER A 327 2.11 1.57 25.46
C SER A 327 2.31 2.38 24.19
N PHE A 328 2.32 3.70 24.30
CA PHE A 328 2.59 4.62 23.20
C PHE A 328 3.57 5.69 23.65
N ALA A 329 4.68 5.79 22.95
CA ALA A 329 5.75 6.73 23.22
C ALA A 329 5.95 7.69 22.05
N LYS A 330 6.38 8.91 22.40
CA LYS A 330 6.80 9.97 21.48
C LYS A 330 8.17 10.45 21.91
N TYR A 331 9.06 10.65 20.95
CA TYR A 331 10.29 11.38 21.16
C TYR A 331 10.49 12.42 20.04
N ILE A 332 11.32 13.41 20.32
CA ILE A 332 11.45 14.64 19.55
C ILE A 332 12.94 14.87 19.32
N ARG A 333 13.31 15.11 18.07
CA ARG A 333 14.71 15.26 17.69
C ARG A 333 15.34 16.49 18.35
N GLY A 334 16.32 16.27 19.22
CA GLY A 334 16.92 17.33 20.02
C GLY A 334 16.03 17.91 21.13
N GLY A 335 14.97 17.19 21.51
CA GLY A 335 14.07 17.54 22.62
C GLY A 335 14.70 17.38 24.02
N PRO A 336 13.88 17.52 25.08
CA PRO A 336 14.28 17.25 26.46
C PRO A 336 14.86 15.83 26.67
N PRO A 337 15.79 15.61 27.62
CA PRO A 337 16.46 14.31 27.80
C PRO A 337 15.56 13.11 28.14
N ASP A 338 14.31 13.34 28.51
CA ASP A 338 13.30 12.31 28.75
C ASP A 338 12.42 11.99 27.53
N THR A 339 12.48 12.82 26.48
CA THR A 339 11.78 12.63 25.21
C THR A 339 12.69 12.85 24.01
N GLN A 340 14.00 12.64 24.16
CA GLN A 340 14.96 12.63 23.05
C GLN A 340 15.01 11.24 22.40
N ASP A 341 15.62 11.15 21.22
CA ASP A 341 15.92 9.88 20.56
C ASP A 341 16.72 8.94 21.51
N PRO A 342 16.39 7.64 21.55
CA PRO A 342 17.13 6.67 22.36
C PRO A 342 18.48 6.35 21.71
N GLU A 343 19.55 6.41 22.49
CA GLU A 343 20.92 6.07 22.05
C GLU A 343 21.41 4.76 22.72
N LEU A 344 20.63 4.24 23.67
CA LEU A 344 20.93 3.03 24.44
C LEU A 344 19.75 2.07 24.47
N ALA A 345 20.03 0.76 24.48
CA ALA A 345 19.02 -0.29 24.62
C ALA A 345 18.09 -0.12 25.83
N SER A 346 18.59 0.49 26.92
CA SER A 346 17.76 0.81 28.09
C SER A 346 16.74 1.91 27.82
N GLU A 347 17.09 2.92 27.04
CA GLU A 347 16.21 4.06 26.71
C GLU A 347 15.11 3.61 25.74
N ALA A 348 15.50 2.88 24.69
CA ALA A 348 14.56 2.23 23.77
C ALA A 348 13.57 1.32 24.53
N TYR A 349 14.07 0.43 25.39
CA TYR A 349 13.22 -0.47 26.18
C TYR A 349 12.34 0.27 27.21
N ASN A 350 12.81 1.40 27.78
CA ASN A 350 11.98 2.25 28.64
C ASN A 350 10.75 2.79 27.90
N PHE A 351 10.92 3.30 26.68
CA PHE A 351 9.81 3.75 25.84
C PHE A 351 8.83 2.60 25.55
N MET A 352 9.32 1.40 25.21
CA MET A 352 8.46 0.21 24.99
C MET A 352 7.67 -0.19 26.24
N LEU A 353 8.25 -0.05 27.44
CA LEU A 353 7.58 -0.29 28.73
C LEU A 353 6.45 0.71 29.03
N GLY A 354 6.37 1.84 28.31
CA GLY A 354 5.49 2.97 28.62
C GLY A 354 6.06 3.93 29.67
N LEU A 355 7.39 4.06 29.72
CA LEU A 355 8.12 5.03 30.53
C LEU A 355 8.74 6.10 29.62
N ASN A 356 9.21 7.21 30.18
CA ASN A 356 10.04 8.15 29.45
C ASN A 356 11.47 7.61 29.25
N GLY A 357 12.30 8.26 28.43
CA GLY A 357 13.66 7.77 28.12
C GLY A 357 14.53 7.54 29.36
N LEU A 358 14.32 8.32 30.42
CA LEU A 358 15.01 8.21 31.72
C LEU A 358 14.50 7.06 32.61
N GLY A 359 13.49 6.29 32.17
CA GLY A 359 12.92 5.18 32.93
C GLY A 359 11.97 5.60 34.05
N VAL A 360 11.34 6.78 33.92
CA VAL A 360 10.38 7.34 34.88
C VAL A 360 8.96 7.22 34.32
N GLU A 361 7.98 7.01 35.20
CA GLU A 361 6.56 7.01 34.83
C GLU A 361 6.16 8.34 34.18
N ILE A 362 5.47 8.25 33.04
CA ILE A 362 4.93 9.41 32.34
C ILE A 362 3.67 9.87 33.06
N ILE A 363 3.52 11.17 33.31
CA ILE A 363 2.32 11.76 33.91
C ILE A 363 1.53 12.47 32.80
N ASP A 364 0.27 12.08 32.61
CA ASP A 364 -0.67 12.82 31.78
C ASP A 364 -0.97 14.18 32.48
N PRO A 365 -0.64 15.32 31.85
CA PRO A 365 -0.78 16.65 32.44
C PRO A 365 -2.25 17.07 32.61
N THR A 366 -3.16 16.47 31.84
CA THR A 366 -4.59 16.83 31.87
C THR A 366 -5.33 16.15 33.01
N THR A 367 -4.89 14.95 33.43
CA THR A 367 -5.47 14.23 34.57
C THR A 367 -4.60 14.22 35.82
N GLY A 368 -3.30 14.54 35.69
CA GLY A 368 -2.31 14.51 36.77
C GLY A 368 -1.98 13.09 37.25
N ARG A 369 -2.08 12.08 36.38
CA ARG A 369 -1.94 10.66 36.73
C ARG A 369 -0.88 9.95 35.86
N PRO A 370 -0.25 8.88 36.37
CA PRO A 370 0.59 8.01 35.56
C PRO A 370 -0.18 7.43 34.36
N THR A 371 0.46 7.43 33.20
CA THR A 371 -0.01 6.84 31.95
C THR A 371 1.13 6.08 31.25
N LYS A 372 0.77 5.15 30.37
CA LYS A 372 1.70 4.49 29.42
C LYS A 372 1.57 5.03 27.99
N PHE A 373 0.68 5.98 27.79
CA PHE A 373 0.27 6.51 26.49
C PHE A 373 0.38 8.03 26.54
N VAL A 374 1.31 8.58 25.75
CA VAL A 374 1.41 10.04 25.56
C VAL A 374 0.32 10.53 24.62
N ASN A 375 -0.11 11.78 24.78
CA ASN A 375 -1.00 12.46 23.85
C ASN A 375 -2.32 11.73 23.52
N VAL A 376 -2.91 11.02 24.49
CA VAL A 376 -4.27 10.46 24.39
C VAL A 376 -5.26 11.62 24.19
N SER A 377 -5.81 11.77 22.99
CA SER A 377 -6.49 13.02 22.61
C SER A 377 -7.45 12.93 21.42
N ASP A 378 -8.23 14.01 21.28
CA ASP A 378 -8.98 14.39 20.08
C ASP A 378 -8.55 15.83 19.71
N PRO A 379 -7.67 16.00 18.71
CA PRO A 379 -7.19 17.32 18.28
C PRO A 379 -8.26 18.26 17.72
N GLU A 380 -9.31 17.74 17.07
CA GLU A 380 -10.39 18.53 16.48
C GLU A 380 -11.36 19.04 17.56
N ALA A 381 -11.77 18.17 18.47
CA ALA A 381 -12.56 18.56 19.63
C ALA A 381 -11.75 19.38 20.66
N GLY A 382 -10.41 19.33 20.59
CA GLY A 382 -9.52 19.99 21.54
C GLY A 382 -9.56 19.35 22.94
N THR A 383 -9.68 18.02 23.01
CA THR A 383 -9.84 17.29 24.28
C THR A 383 -8.75 16.25 24.52
N GLY A 384 -8.50 15.92 25.79
CA GLY A 384 -7.38 15.08 26.20
C GLY A 384 -6.04 15.82 26.12
N TRP A 385 -4.94 15.06 26.10
CA TRP A 385 -3.57 15.60 26.04
C TRP A 385 -3.20 15.97 24.59
N VAL A 386 -3.85 16.99 24.05
CA VAL A 386 -3.57 17.47 22.68
C VAL A 386 -2.13 17.93 22.57
N ASP A 387 -1.42 17.43 21.56
CA ASP A 387 -0.02 17.79 21.30
C ASP A 387 0.10 19.20 20.71
N GLY A 388 1.29 19.79 20.74
CA GLY A 388 1.52 21.19 20.32
C GLY A 388 1.17 22.23 21.40
N VAL A 389 0.47 21.84 22.47
CA VAL A 389 0.07 22.74 23.57
C VAL A 389 1.20 23.00 24.58
N GLU A 390 2.01 21.99 24.87
CA GLU A 390 3.08 22.05 25.89
C GLU A 390 4.47 22.20 25.27
N LEU A 391 4.65 21.63 24.08
CA LEU A 391 5.86 21.66 23.27
C LEU A 391 5.43 22.00 21.85
N GLU A 392 6.01 23.06 21.30
CA GLU A 392 5.80 23.52 19.91
C GLU A 392 5.97 22.36 18.90
N PRO A 393 5.31 22.42 17.73
CA PRO A 393 5.55 21.50 16.62
C PRO A 393 7.05 21.33 16.32
N ALA A 394 7.43 20.10 15.99
CA ALA A 394 8.83 19.71 15.82
C ALA A 394 8.93 18.28 15.28
N ASP A 395 10.12 17.98 14.78
CA ASP A 395 10.62 16.71 14.26
C ASP A 395 10.38 15.57 15.27
N ARG A 396 9.29 14.81 15.08
CA ARG A 396 8.74 13.81 16.01
C ARG A 396 8.88 12.39 15.49
N ARG A 397 9.14 11.45 16.40
CA ARG A 397 8.99 10.00 16.17
C ARG A 397 7.96 9.43 17.11
N MET A 398 7.25 8.40 16.66
CA MET A 398 6.33 7.63 17.50
C MET A 398 6.75 6.15 17.56
N LEU A 399 6.49 5.53 18.71
CA LEU A 399 6.72 4.11 18.93
C LEU A 399 5.46 3.51 19.57
N MET A 400 4.72 2.73 18.78
CA MET A 400 3.46 2.11 19.16
C MET A 400 3.70 0.67 19.57
N ASN A 401 3.44 0.31 20.84
CA ASN A 401 3.93 -0.95 21.42
C ASN A 401 2.83 -1.88 21.87
N THR A 402 3.07 -3.18 21.75
CA THR A 402 2.22 -4.26 22.26
C THR A 402 3.03 -5.27 23.08
N GLY A 403 2.62 -5.48 24.34
CA GLY A 403 3.28 -6.33 25.33
C GLY A 403 2.90 -6.01 26.79
N PRO A 404 3.55 -6.60 27.80
CA PRO A 404 4.60 -7.61 27.67
C PRO A 404 4.01 -8.98 27.34
N PHE A 405 4.78 -9.79 26.62
CA PHE A 405 4.54 -11.24 26.47
C PHE A 405 5.84 -12.01 26.72
N THR A 406 5.76 -13.35 26.70
CA THR A 406 6.96 -14.19 26.63
C THR A 406 6.99 -14.83 25.25
N LEU A 407 8.09 -14.62 24.52
CA LEU A 407 8.36 -15.37 23.30
C LEU A 407 9.27 -16.53 23.68
N ASP A 408 8.68 -17.70 23.89
CA ASP A 408 9.42 -18.94 24.13
C ASP A 408 10.40 -19.23 22.97
N ARG A 409 11.37 -20.11 23.18
CA ARG A 409 12.12 -20.68 22.05
C ARG A 409 11.15 -21.44 21.13
N TRP A 410 11.30 -21.25 19.82
CA TRP A 410 10.53 -21.98 18.82
C TRP A 410 10.74 -23.49 18.90
N VAL A 411 9.63 -24.22 18.82
CA VAL A 411 9.57 -25.68 18.73
C VAL A 411 8.59 -26.03 17.62
N ASP A 412 9.14 -26.52 16.51
CA ASP A 412 8.43 -27.25 15.46
C ASP A 412 7.69 -28.45 16.09
N THR A 413 6.37 -28.39 16.13
CA THR A 413 5.49 -29.32 16.86
C THR A 413 4.93 -30.44 15.99
N ASP A 414 4.84 -30.25 14.67
CA ASP A 414 4.37 -31.28 13.73
C ASP A 414 5.47 -31.87 12.83
N GLY A 415 6.63 -31.21 12.74
CA GLY A 415 7.84 -31.68 12.07
C GLY A 415 7.95 -31.27 10.60
N ASP A 416 7.17 -30.30 10.12
CA ASP A 416 7.21 -29.85 8.72
C ASP A 416 8.33 -28.83 8.43
N GLY A 417 8.86 -28.17 9.46
CA GLY A 417 9.98 -27.22 9.41
C GLY A 417 9.61 -25.77 9.12
N LEU A 418 8.33 -25.46 8.93
CA LEU A 418 7.76 -24.11 8.96
C LEU A 418 7.37 -23.74 10.39
N ALA A 419 7.09 -22.46 10.62
CA ALA A 419 6.72 -21.96 11.94
C ALA A 419 5.28 -21.47 11.90
N GLU A 420 4.41 -22.08 12.71
CA GLU A 420 2.98 -21.79 12.68
C GLU A 420 2.52 -21.04 13.93
N VAL A 421 1.51 -20.20 13.75
CA VAL A 421 0.76 -19.62 14.84
C VAL A 421 0.25 -20.70 15.80
N GLY A 422 0.46 -20.49 17.10
CA GLY A 422 0.04 -21.42 18.15
C GLY A 422 1.10 -22.46 18.52
N GLU A 423 2.21 -22.52 17.79
CA GLU A 423 3.42 -23.17 18.27
C GLU A 423 4.12 -22.32 19.34
N PRO A 424 4.89 -22.95 20.27
CA PRO A 424 5.78 -22.21 21.16
C PRO A 424 6.74 -21.33 20.34
N GLY A 425 6.97 -20.10 20.79
CA GLY A 425 7.95 -19.19 20.18
C GLY A 425 7.59 -18.58 18.83
N VAL A 426 6.32 -18.66 18.41
CA VAL A 426 5.77 -17.98 17.23
C VAL A 426 4.69 -16.99 17.65
N GLN A 427 4.77 -15.76 17.16
CA GLN A 427 3.74 -14.73 17.35
C GLN A 427 3.45 -14.04 16.02
N GLU A 428 2.19 -13.81 15.71
CA GLU A 428 1.76 -13.07 14.51
C GLU A 428 1.15 -11.74 14.92
N ILE A 429 1.69 -10.66 14.34
CA ILE A 429 1.25 -9.29 14.56
C ILE A 429 0.73 -8.76 13.23
N VAL A 430 -0.48 -8.19 13.22
CA VAL A 430 -1.10 -7.54 12.05
C VAL A 430 -1.42 -6.09 12.41
N ALA A 431 -1.05 -5.19 11.50
CA ALA A 431 -1.32 -3.76 11.60
C ALA A 431 -1.66 -3.17 10.22
N ALA A 432 -2.19 -1.95 10.20
CA ALA A 432 -2.19 -1.10 9.01
C ALA A 432 -1.42 0.19 9.26
N VAL A 433 -0.91 0.75 8.17
CA VAL A 433 -0.69 2.18 7.99
C VAL A 433 -1.91 2.72 7.26
N LEU A 434 -2.51 3.78 7.81
CA LEU A 434 -3.74 4.40 7.35
C LEU A 434 -3.45 5.87 7.01
N ILE A 435 -4.03 6.39 5.93
CA ILE A 435 -3.94 7.80 5.55
C ILE A 435 -5.33 8.35 5.29
N ALA A 436 -5.62 9.56 5.78
CA ALA A 436 -6.89 10.23 5.51
C ALA A 436 -6.73 11.76 5.48
N GLN A 437 -7.48 12.43 4.62
CA GLN A 437 -7.46 13.90 4.48
C GLN A 437 -8.84 14.49 4.78
N GLY A 438 -8.86 15.52 5.61
CA GLY A 438 -10.05 16.30 5.98
C GLY A 438 -9.98 17.73 5.46
N THR A 439 -10.80 18.63 6.01
CA THR A 439 -10.81 20.05 5.64
C THR A 439 -9.63 20.87 6.16
N ASN A 440 -8.93 20.33 7.15
CA ASN A 440 -7.82 20.93 7.86
C ASN A 440 -7.11 19.81 8.64
N ALA A 441 -5.88 20.03 9.09
CA ALA A 441 -5.05 19.05 9.78
C ALA A 441 -5.77 18.28 10.91
N LYS A 442 -6.56 18.99 11.72
CA LYS A 442 -7.29 18.37 12.84
C LYS A 442 -8.46 17.52 12.37
N ASN A 443 -9.19 17.98 11.36
CA ASN A 443 -10.24 17.20 10.74
C ASN A 443 -9.69 15.93 10.07
N SER A 444 -8.48 15.98 9.50
CA SER A 444 -7.80 14.80 8.95
C SER A 444 -7.59 13.70 9.99
N VAL A 445 -7.34 14.05 11.26
CA VAL A 445 -7.28 13.08 12.38
C VAL A 445 -8.63 12.40 12.60
N THR A 446 -9.74 13.16 12.58
CA THR A 446 -11.10 12.60 12.68
C THR A 446 -11.44 11.69 11.51
N ARG A 447 -11.01 12.05 10.29
CA ARG A 447 -11.14 11.18 9.10
C ARG A 447 -10.34 9.89 9.26
N LEU A 448 -9.14 9.97 9.82
CA LEU A 448 -8.29 8.81 10.06
C LEU A 448 -8.93 7.82 11.05
N LYS A 449 -9.51 8.32 12.14
CA LYS A 449 -10.32 7.53 13.08
C LYS A 449 -11.56 6.85 12.45
N GLN A 450 -12.05 7.34 11.29
CA GLN A 450 -13.14 6.69 10.53
C GLN A 450 -12.61 5.64 9.56
N ALA A 451 -11.46 5.88 8.93
CA ALA A 451 -10.76 4.92 8.09
C ALA A 451 -10.33 3.68 8.90
N ASP A 452 -9.85 3.91 10.11
CA ASP A 452 -9.51 2.91 11.13
C ASP A 452 -10.64 1.89 11.40
N VAL A 453 -11.85 2.37 11.70
CA VAL A 453 -13.03 1.49 11.92
C VAL A 453 -13.33 0.60 10.71
N SER A 454 -13.14 1.12 9.48
CA SER A 454 -13.28 0.32 8.26
C SER A 454 -12.18 -0.73 8.14
N ALA A 455 -10.95 -0.40 8.54
CA ALA A 455 -9.79 -1.29 8.45
C ALA A 455 -9.85 -2.43 9.48
N GLN A 456 -10.29 -2.15 10.72
CA GLN A 456 -10.54 -3.15 11.76
C GLN A 456 -11.62 -4.16 11.30
N LEU A 457 -12.69 -3.68 10.66
CA LEU A 457 -13.75 -4.53 10.10
C LEU A 457 -13.22 -5.44 8.98
N ALA A 458 -12.32 -4.95 8.12
CA ALA A 458 -11.66 -5.77 7.11
C ALA A 458 -10.79 -6.86 7.74
N TYR A 459 -10.04 -6.55 8.81
CA TYR A 459 -9.27 -7.55 9.54
C TYR A 459 -10.16 -8.61 10.22
N ASP A 460 -11.25 -8.21 10.87
CA ASP A 460 -12.17 -9.14 11.56
C ASP A 460 -12.77 -10.18 10.60
N LEU A 461 -12.91 -9.80 9.32
CA LEU A 461 -13.36 -10.64 8.22
C LEU A 461 -12.22 -11.37 7.48
N ASN A 462 -11.00 -11.32 8.02
CA ASN A 462 -9.77 -11.89 7.46
C ASN A 462 -9.50 -11.42 6.03
N PHE A 463 -9.78 -10.14 5.79
CA PHE A 463 -9.60 -9.46 4.50
C PHE A 463 -10.39 -10.06 3.33
N ALA A 464 -11.45 -10.84 3.63
CA ALA A 464 -12.39 -11.39 2.66
C ALA A 464 -13.39 -10.33 2.13
N LEU A 465 -12.87 -9.16 1.76
CA LEU A 465 -13.65 -8.05 1.23
C LEU A 465 -14.28 -8.41 -0.14
N PRO A 466 -15.52 -7.97 -0.42
CA PRO A 466 -16.14 -8.17 -1.72
C PRO A 466 -15.28 -7.51 -2.82
N PRO A 467 -14.92 -8.25 -3.89
CA PRO A 467 -14.08 -7.72 -4.97
C PRO A 467 -14.86 -6.73 -5.85
N SER A 468 -14.20 -5.67 -6.33
CA SER A 468 -14.75 -4.78 -7.35
C SER A 468 -15.05 -5.50 -8.69
N PRO A 469 -15.95 -4.96 -9.53
CA PRO A 469 -16.16 -5.46 -10.88
C PRO A 469 -14.89 -5.39 -11.73
N SER A 470 -14.70 -6.36 -12.63
CA SER A 470 -13.60 -6.35 -13.59
C SER A 470 -13.69 -5.17 -14.58
N ILE A 471 -12.54 -4.74 -15.11
CA ILE A 471 -12.47 -3.61 -16.04
C ILE A 471 -13.14 -4.00 -17.38
N PRO A 472 -14.06 -3.21 -17.93
CA PRO A 472 -14.64 -3.46 -19.25
C PRO A 472 -13.59 -3.44 -20.37
N ASN A 473 -13.68 -4.36 -21.32
CA ASN A 473 -12.77 -4.41 -22.46
C ASN A 473 -13.16 -3.37 -23.52
N VAL A 474 -12.41 -2.27 -23.61
CA VAL A 474 -12.75 -1.12 -24.46
C VAL A 474 -12.00 -1.13 -25.80
N THR A 475 -12.76 -1.02 -26.87
CA THR A 475 -12.27 -0.74 -28.24
C THR A 475 -12.39 0.76 -28.55
N VAL A 476 -11.34 1.33 -29.15
CA VAL A 476 -11.23 2.75 -29.49
C VAL A 476 -11.35 2.97 -31.00
N HIS A 477 -12.30 3.82 -31.40
CA HIS A 477 -12.48 4.25 -32.79
C HIS A 477 -12.11 5.73 -32.92
N ASN A 478 -10.99 6.00 -33.58
CA ASN A 478 -10.49 7.37 -33.79
C ASN A 478 -11.05 7.93 -35.11
N LEU A 479 -11.77 9.05 -35.02
CA LEU A 479 -12.50 9.69 -36.14
C LEU A 479 -12.05 11.15 -36.30
N ASP A 480 -12.54 11.84 -37.33
CA ASP A 480 -12.19 13.25 -37.59
C ASP A 480 -12.74 14.16 -36.48
N ARG A 481 -11.84 14.62 -35.60
CA ARG A 481 -12.14 15.45 -34.41
C ARG A 481 -13.13 14.79 -33.43
N GLU A 482 -13.12 13.47 -33.41
CA GLU A 482 -14.08 12.66 -32.67
C GLU A 482 -13.44 11.34 -32.23
N VAL A 483 -13.89 10.81 -31.10
CA VAL A 483 -13.60 9.44 -30.66
C VAL A 483 -14.90 8.75 -30.31
N LEU A 484 -15.06 7.52 -30.76
CA LEU A 484 -16.10 6.62 -30.28
C LEU A 484 -15.43 5.51 -29.47
N LEU A 485 -15.79 5.42 -28.19
CA LEU A 485 -15.45 4.28 -27.35
C LEU A 485 -16.58 3.25 -27.46
N THR A 486 -16.26 1.97 -27.50
CA THR A 486 -17.21 0.84 -27.44
C THR A 486 -16.66 -0.25 -26.55
N TRP A 487 -17.46 -0.91 -25.72
CA TRP A 487 -17.01 -1.97 -24.83
C TRP A 487 -17.91 -3.22 -24.88
N ASP A 488 -17.41 -4.35 -24.37
CA ASP A 488 -18.19 -5.57 -24.26
C ASP A 488 -19.10 -5.60 -23.02
N GLY A 489 -20.02 -6.56 -22.98
CA GLY A 489 -20.93 -6.79 -21.87
C GLY A 489 -20.45 -7.87 -20.89
N ALA A 490 -19.17 -8.26 -20.91
CA ALA A 490 -18.70 -9.41 -20.11
C ALA A 490 -18.83 -9.16 -18.59
N VAL A 491 -18.68 -7.90 -18.17
CA VAL A 491 -18.76 -7.48 -16.76
C VAL A 491 -20.21 -7.45 -16.23
N GLU A 492 -21.22 -7.51 -17.10
CA GLU A 492 -22.64 -7.43 -16.70
C GLU A 492 -23.11 -8.65 -15.89
N SER A 493 -22.33 -9.74 -15.88
CA SER A 493 -22.56 -10.90 -15.02
C SER A 493 -21.88 -10.79 -13.65
N TYR A 494 -21.36 -9.62 -13.27
CA TYR A 494 -20.72 -9.42 -11.97
C TYR A 494 -21.73 -9.54 -10.82
N GLU A 495 -21.40 -10.44 -9.90
CA GLU A 495 -22.02 -10.61 -8.60
C GLU A 495 -20.90 -10.94 -7.60
N ALA A 496 -20.88 -10.24 -6.47
CA ALA A 496 -19.91 -10.46 -5.39
C ALA A 496 -20.64 -10.57 -4.05
N ALA A 497 -20.49 -11.72 -3.38
CA ALA A 497 -21.06 -11.93 -2.05
C ALA A 497 -20.37 -11.02 -1.03
N ASP A 498 -21.19 -10.25 -0.32
CA ASP A 498 -20.79 -9.40 0.79
C ASP A 498 -21.11 -10.11 2.11
N ARG A 499 -20.08 -10.29 2.94
CA ARG A 499 -20.19 -10.88 4.28
C ARG A 499 -19.91 -9.87 5.39
N VAL A 500 -19.60 -8.63 5.00
CA VAL A 500 -19.50 -7.47 5.89
C VAL A 500 -20.93 -7.07 6.26
N ASP A 501 -21.70 -6.73 5.22
CA ASP A 501 -23.02 -6.16 5.35
C ASP A 501 -24.06 -7.25 5.12
N VAL A 502 -24.82 -7.55 6.17
CA VAL A 502 -25.86 -8.59 6.17
C VAL A 502 -27.25 -7.96 6.08
N ASP A 503 -28.22 -8.76 5.64
CA ASP A 503 -29.64 -8.36 5.70
C ASP A 503 -30.17 -8.34 7.15
N ASP A 504 -31.41 -7.89 7.34
CA ASP A 504 -32.08 -7.83 8.66
C ASP A 504 -32.20 -9.21 9.34
N GLU A 505 -32.07 -10.30 8.57
CA GLU A 505 -32.07 -11.69 9.02
C GLU A 505 -30.65 -12.26 9.30
N GLY A 506 -29.59 -11.52 8.98
CA GLY A 506 -28.19 -11.91 9.19
C GLY A 506 -27.56 -12.75 8.07
N ASN A 507 -28.17 -12.79 6.87
CA ASN A 507 -27.59 -13.47 5.71
C ASN A 507 -26.62 -12.54 4.96
N PRO A 508 -25.57 -13.09 4.30
CA PRO A 508 -24.72 -12.33 3.38
C PRO A 508 -25.54 -11.62 2.29
N THR A 509 -25.22 -10.35 2.03
CA THR A 509 -25.79 -9.61 0.90
C THR A 509 -24.86 -9.69 -0.32
N TYR A 510 -25.13 -8.93 -1.37
CA TYR A 510 -24.44 -9.05 -2.66
C TYR A 510 -24.30 -7.69 -3.33
N TYR A 511 -23.13 -7.40 -3.89
CA TYR A 511 -22.99 -6.40 -4.94
C TYR A 511 -23.34 -7.05 -6.28
N THR A 512 -24.32 -6.49 -6.97
CA THR A 512 -24.69 -6.89 -8.34
C THR A 512 -24.32 -5.79 -9.32
N PHE A 513 -23.96 -6.15 -10.56
CA PHE A 513 -23.69 -5.16 -11.61
C PHE A 513 -24.85 -4.17 -11.77
N GLN A 514 -24.54 -2.86 -11.71
CA GLN A 514 -25.54 -1.80 -11.84
C GLN A 514 -25.26 -0.85 -13.02
N GLY A 515 -24.03 -0.72 -13.49
CA GLY A 515 -23.75 0.13 -14.64
C GLY A 515 -22.29 0.36 -15.00
N TYR A 516 -22.08 1.35 -15.86
CA TYR A 516 -20.80 1.83 -16.36
C TYR A 516 -20.62 3.33 -16.10
N ASN A 517 -19.41 3.75 -15.76
CA ASN A 517 -19.01 5.16 -15.77
C ASN A 517 -17.97 5.42 -16.87
N ILE A 518 -18.01 6.62 -17.44
CA ILE A 518 -17.04 7.09 -18.44
C ILE A 518 -16.42 8.39 -17.94
N TYR A 519 -15.08 8.46 -17.97
CA TYR A 519 -14.31 9.61 -17.50
C TYR A 519 -13.37 10.13 -18.58
N GLN A 520 -13.07 11.43 -18.53
CA GLN A 520 -11.87 12.01 -19.15
C GLN A 520 -10.80 12.23 -18.08
N VAL A 521 -9.55 11.92 -18.43
CA VAL A 521 -8.37 12.03 -17.56
C VAL A 521 -7.39 13.04 -18.17
N GLU A 522 -6.69 13.80 -17.33
CA GLU A 522 -5.70 14.80 -17.76
C GLU A 522 -4.36 14.20 -18.21
N ALA A 523 -4.00 13.03 -17.68
CA ALA A 523 -2.70 12.37 -17.85
C ALA A 523 -2.83 10.93 -18.39
N PRO A 524 -1.75 10.33 -18.94
CA PRO A 524 -1.76 8.95 -19.43
C PRO A 524 -1.93 7.87 -18.35
N THR A 525 -1.69 8.20 -17.09
CA THR A 525 -1.92 7.31 -15.95
C THR A 525 -2.92 7.99 -15.02
N VAL A 526 -3.94 7.27 -14.56
CA VAL A 526 -4.72 7.72 -13.41
C VAL A 526 -3.83 7.55 -12.19
N GLY A 527 -3.32 8.68 -11.71
CA GLY A 527 -2.64 8.79 -10.45
C GLY A 527 -3.19 10.00 -9.70
N PRO A 528 -2.72 10.26 -8.50
CA PRO A 528 -3.20 11.40 -7.73
C PRO A 528 -2.78 12.75 -8.30
N GLY A 529 -3.51 13.80 -7.92
CA GLY A 529 -3.34 15.15 -8.49
C GLY A 529 -3.78 15.28 -9.96
N VAL A 530 -3.96 14.15 -10.69
CA VAL A 530 -4.50 14.12 -12.04
C VAL A 530 -5.99 14.43 -12.01
N ASN A 531 -6.43 15.42 -12.79
CA ASN A 531 -7.84 15.73 -12.90
C ASN A 531 -8.60 14.62 -13.65
N VAL A 532 -9.64 14.08 -13.01
CA VAL A 532 -10.52 13.03 -13.54
C VAL A 532 -11.96 13.54 -13.53
N LEU A 533 -12.59 13.65 -14.70
CA LEU A 533 -13.93 14.21 -14.87
C LEU A 533 -14.90 13.14 -15.39
N LYS A 534 -15.91 12.78 -14.59
CA LYS A 534 -17.01 11.88 -15.01
C LYS A 534 -17.83 12.57 -16.10
N LEU A 535 -17.87 11.96 -17.29
CA LEU A 535 -18.57 12.45 -18.49
C LEU A 535 -19.99 11.91 -18.59
N ALA A 536 -20.19 10.66 -18.20
CA ALA A 536 -21.46 9.96 -18.29
C ALA A 536 -21.51 8.74 -17.35
N THR A 537 -22.74 8.34 -17.03
CA THR A 537 -23.07 7.04 -16.44
C THR A 537 -24.16 6.40 -17.29
N TYR A 538 -24.08 5.08 -17.43
CA TYR A 538 -25.14 4.24 -17.99
C TYR A 538 -25.44 3.11 -17.03
N ASP A 539 -26.71 2.87 -16.75
CA ASP A 539 -27.15 2.02 -15.65
C ASP A 539 -28.27 1.06 -16.06
N VAL A 540 -28.46 -0.01 -15.29
CA VAL A 540 -29.57 -0.95 -15.50
C VAL A 540 -30.89 -0.20 -15.26
N ALA A 541 -31.86 -0.39 -16.16
CA ALA A 541 -33.19 0.21 -16.05
C ALA A 541 -34.11 -0.65 -15.16
N ASP A 542 -33.84 -0.65 -13.85
CA ASP A 542 -34.51 -1.47 -12.82
C ASP A 542 -35.20 -0.65 -11.72
N GLY A 543 -35.10 0.68 -11.77
CA GLY A 543 -35.65 1.60 -10.76
C GLY A 543 -34.65 2.04 -9.68
N VAL A 544 -33.39 1.58 -9.72
CA VAL A 544 -32.31 2.12 -8.87
C VAL A 544 -31.85 3.46 -9.45
N GLY A 545 -32.40 4.55 -8.91
CA GLY A 545 -31.92 5.91 -9.17
C GLY A 545 -30.64 6.25 -8.38
N ASP A 546 -30.21 7.51 -8.47
CA ASP A 546 -29.05 8.10 -7.77
C ASP A 546 -28.71 7.45 -6.42
N ILE A 547 -27.65 6.64 -6.42
CA ILE A 547 -27.21 5.90 -5.23
C ILE A 547 -26.55 6.88 -4.27
N LYS A 548 -27.06 6.89 -3.05
CA LYS A 548 -26.50 7.65 -1.94
C LYS A 548 -25.81 6.75 -0.95
N ASP A 549 -24.80 7.28 -0.31
CA ASP A 549 -24.08 6.64 0.78
C ASP A 549 -23.74 7.64 1.88
N PHE A 550 -23.36 7.12 3.04
CA PHE A 550 -22.90 7.90 4.18
C PHE A 550 -21.43 8.30 3.97
N VAL A 551 -21.22 9.50 3.44
CA VAL A 551 -19.90 10.10 3.26
C VAL A 551 -19.75 11.29 4.19
N PHE A 552 -18.58 11.43 4.82
CA PHE A 552 -18.36 12.56 5.73
C PHE A 552 -18.18 13.86 4.96
N SER A 553 -19.04 14.83 5.29
CA SER A 553 -19.09 16.15 4.67
C SER A 553 -18.14 17.10 5.37
N GLU A 554 -17.23 17.61 4.56
CA GLU A 554 -16.31 18.69 4.88
C GLU A 554 -17.01 19.97 5.35
N GLU A 555 -18.19 20.28 4.81
CA GLU A 555 -18.97 21.47 5.21
C GLU A 555 -19.56 21.35 6.62
N PHE A 556 -19.89 20.12 7.05
CA PHE A 556 -20.65 19.90 8.29
C PHE A 556 -19.83 19.25 9.41
N GLY A 557 -18.65 18.69 9.12
CA GLY A 557 -17.83 17.98 10.11
C GLY A 557 -18.49 16.70 10.61
N GLU A 558 -19.42 16.12 9.86
CA GLU A 558 -20.16 14.92 10.22
C GLU A 558 -20.44 14.03 8.99
N THR A 559 -20.76 12.76 9.26
CA THR A 559 -21.19 11.80 8.23
C THR A 559 -22.59 12.14 7.73
N VAL A 560 -22.71 12.53 6.46
CA VAL A 560 -23.99 12.86 5.83
C VAL A 560 -24.32 11.88 4.72
N GLU A 561 -25.60 11.72 4.43
CA GLU A 561 -26.04 10.96 3.26
C GLU A 561 -25.87 11.83 1.99
N ALA A 562 -24.93 11.49 1.11
CA ALA A 562 -24.72 12.19 -0.16
C ALA A 562 -24.75 11.22 -1.37
N THR A 563 -25.03 11.76 -2.56
CA THR A 563 -25.02 10.97 -3.80
C THR A 563 -23.59 10.62 -4.21
N VAL A 564 -23.20 9.36 -4.02
CA VAL A 564 -21.88 8.83 -4.43
C VAL A 564 -21.85 8.41 -5.90
N GLN A 565 -22.99 7.97 -6.44
CA GLN A 565 -23.12 7.58 -7.85
C GLN A 565 -24.41 8.17 -8.43
N ARG A 566 -24.28 8.91 -9.53
CA ARG A 566 -25.45 9.34 -10.30
C ARG A 566 -25.94 8.16 -11.14
N ALA A 567 -27.20 7.79 -10.99
CA ALA A 567 -27.81 6.65 -11.66
C ALA A 567 -29.15 7.13 -12.24
N PRO A 568 -29.18 7.51 -13.53
CA PRO A 568 -30.36 8.12 -14.15
C PRO A 568 -31.51 7.14 -14.48
N ASP A 569 -31.36 5.83 -14.26
CA ASP A 569 -32.31 4.75 -14.57
C ASP A 569 -32.70 4.73 -16.06
N THR A 570 -31.71 4.89 -16.95
CA THR A 570 -31.94 5.09 -18.40
C THR A 570 -31.62 3.90 -19.30
N GLY A 571 -31.01 2.86 -18.75
CA GLY A 571 -30.62 1.66 -19.48
C GLY A 571 -29.18 1.70 -19.99
N LEU A 572 -28.57 0.52 -20.09
CA LEU A 572 -27.18 0.35 -20.46
C LEU A 572 -26.92 0.79 -21.91
N GLN A 573 -25.87 1.59 -22.10
CA GLN A 573 -25.20 1.77 -23.39
C GLN A 573 -23.81 1.15 -23.31
N ARG A 574 -23.34 0.60 -24.43
CA ARG A 574 -21.99 0.03 -24.57
C ARG A 574 -21.09 0.83 -25.49
N TYR A 575 -21.38 2.12 -25.61
CA TYR A 575 -20.61 3.06 -26.41
C TYR A 575 -20.71 4.48 -25.85
N TYR A 576 -19.69 5.30 -26.11
CA TYR A 576 -19.70 6.72 -25.77
C TYR A 576 -19.01 7.55 -26.87
N ARG A 577 -19.69 8.59 -27.34
CA ARG A 577 -19.21 9.46 -28.44
C ARG A 577 -18.65 10.77 -27.86
N ILE A 578 -17.39 11.05 -28.15
CA ILE A 578 -16.65 12.19 -27.62
C ILE A 578 -16.23 13.11 -28.76
N THR A 579 -16.73 14.35 -28.76
CA THR A 579 -16.42 15.37 -29.78
C THR A 579 -15.70 16.60 -29.19
N SER A 580 -15.52 16.66 -27.87
CA SER A 580 -14.92 17.76 -27.15
C SER A 580 -14.04 17.30 -25.99
N ASN A 581 -13.05 18.13 -25.65
CA ASN A 581 -12.23 18.04 -24.45
C ASN A 581 -12.98 18.73 -23.29
N ALA A 582 -13.61 17.93 -22.44
CA ALA A 582 -14.39 18.42 -21.29
C ALA A 582 -13.50 19.10 -20.24
N LEU A 583 -12.31 18.54 -19.97
CA LEU A 583 -11.31 19.13 -19.07
C LEU A 583 -10.83 20.53 -19.51
N GLN A 584 -10.86 20.82 -20.81
CA GLN A 584 -10.49 22.13 -21.38
C GLN A 584 -11.73 22.94 -21.81
N GLY A 585 -12.76 22.97 -20.97
CA GLY A 585 -13.94 23.83 -21.16
C GLY A 585 -14.85 23.44 -22.34
N GLY A 586 -14.80 22.19 -22.78
CA GLY A 586 -15.64 21.68 -23.88
C GLY A 586 -15.14 22.05 -25.28
N ASN A 587 -13.88 22.46 -25.44
CA ASN A 587 -13.30 22.76 -26.75
C ASN A 587 -13.33 21.53 -27.68
N PRO A 588 -13.67 21.65 -28.97
CA PRO A 588 -13.73 20.50 -29.88
C PRO A 588 -12.39 19.78 -30.00
N LEU A 589 -12.39 18.45 -30.10
CA LEU A 589 -11.15 17.68 -30.21
C LEU A 589 -10.34 18.11 -31.45
N SER A 590 -9.02 17.97 -31.32
CA SER A 590 -8.06 18.25 -32.39
C SER A 590 -7.41 16.94 -32.83
N ASN A 591 -7.33 16.74 -34.15
CA ASN A 591 -6.68 15.54 -34.69
C ASN A 591 -5.21 15.50 -34.33
N TRP A 592 -4.67 14.28 -34.17
CA TRP A 592 -3.27 13.99 -33.86
C TRP A 592 -2.79 14.41 -32.46
N ASN A 593 -3.66 15.00 -31.64
CA ASN A 593 -3.41 15.20 -30.21
C ASN A 593 -3.82 13.94 -29.43
N ASN A 594 -3.07 13.62 -28.38
CA ASN A 594 -3.46 12.57 -27.45
C ASN A 594 -4.51 13.10 -26.46
N TYR A 595 -5.46 12.23 -26.13
CA TYR A 595 -6.45 12.42 -25.06
C TYR A 595 -6.56 11.12 -24.28
N TRP A 596 -7.08 11.20 -23.05
CA TRP A 596 -7.14 10.06 -22.14
C TRP A 596 -8.53 9.91 -21.55
N PHE A 597 -9.04 8.68 -21.59
CA PHE A 597 -10.37 8.33 -21.11
C PHE A 597 -10.33 7.03 -20.31
N VAL A 598 -11.33 6.83 -19.45
CA VAL A 598 -11.50 5.59 -18.68
C VAL A 598 -12.96 5.14 -18.86
N VAL A 599 -13.17 3.83 -18.94
CA VAL A 599 -14.48 3.19 -18.76
C VAL A 599 -14.34 2.18 -17.63
N THR A 600 -15.23 2.25 -16.65
CA THR A 600 -15.32 1.33 -15.51
C THR A 600 -16.71 0.72 -15.47
N ALA A 601 -16.85 -0.43 -14.79
CA ALA A 601 -18.15 -0.92 -14.33
C ALA A 601 -18.30 -0.61 -12.83
N TYR A 602 -19.54 -0.51 -12.35
CA TYR A 602 -19.83 -0.48 -10.92
C TYR A 602 -20.93 -1.47 -10.55
N GLY A 603 -20.77 -2.07 -9.38
CA GLY A 603 -21.79 -2.85 -8.69
C GLY A 603 -22.46 -2.03 -7.59
N TYR A 604 -23.69 -2.40 -7.25
CA TYR A 604 -24.49 -1.80 -6.19
C TYR A 604 -24.89 -2.86 -5.17
N ASN A 605 -24.80 -2.52 -3.89
CA ASN A 605 -25.40 -3.26 -2.78
C ASN A 605 -26.19 -2.25 -1.92
N PRO A 606 -27.52 -2.40 -1.73
CA PRO A 606 -28.29 -1.48 -0.88
C PRO A 606 -27.89 -1.48 0.60
N HIS A 607 -27.33 -2.60 1.07
CA HIS A 607 -26.85 -2.78 2.44
C HIS A 607 -25.35 -2.48 2.61
N GLY A 608 -24.58 -2.58 1.51
CA GLY A 608 -23.12 -2.54 1.52
C GLY A 608 -22.52 -1.21 2.00
N ILE A 609 -21.34 -1.28 2.61
CA ILE A 609 -20.55 -0.14 3.08
C ILE A 609 -19.12 -0.26 2.48
N PRO A 610 -18.79 0.49 1.41
CA PRO A 610 -19.62 1.46 0.69
C PRO A 610 -20.66 0.80 -0.22
N ARG A 611 -21.80 1.45 -0.47
CA ARG A 611 -22.90 0.93 -1.30
C ARG A 611 -22.52 0.68 -2.77
N ILE A 612 -21.40 1.21 -3.23
CA ILE A 612 -20.88 1.01 -4.59
C ILE A 612 -19.48 0.42 -4.59
N LEU A 613 -19.24 -0.55 -5.47
CA LEU A 613 -17.89 -0.99 -5.82
C LEU A 613 -17.64 -0.73 -7.31
N GLU A 614 -16.64 0.09 -7.62
CA GLU A 614 -16.27 0.45 -8.99
C GLU A 614 -14.96 -0.25 -9.39
N SER A 615 -14.85 -0.61 -10.67
CA SER A 615 -13.62 -1.18 -11.25
C SER A 615 -12.43 -0.23 -11.08
N PRO A 616 -11.20 -0.75 -10.93
CA PRO A 616 -9.99 0.07 -10.99
C PRO A 616 -9.91 0.86 -12.31
N MET A 617 -9.48 2.11 -12.24
CA MET A 617 -9.39 2.96 -13.43
C MET A 617 -8.14 2.63 -14.25
N THR A 618 -8.32 2.16 -15.49
CA THR A 618 -7.23 1.99 -16.46
C THR A 618 -7.38 2.98 -17.61
N THR A 619 -6.36 3.78 -17.83
CA THR A 619 -6.37 4.85 -18.84
C THR A 619 -6.26 4.31 -20.27
N ILE A 620 -7.11 4.84 -21.14
CA ILE A 620 -7.16 4.54 -22.57
C ILE A 620 -6.62 5.77 -23.31
N THR A 621 -5.44 5.65 -23.93
CA THR A 621 -4.89 6.71 -24.79
C THR A 621 -5.57 6.67 -26.16
N VAL A 622 -6.14 7.81 -26.58
CA VAL A 622 -6.81 7.96 -27.88
C VAL A 622 -6.21 9.13 -28.65
N GLN A 623 -6.31 9.09 -29.98
CA GLN A 623 -5.75 10.11 -30.87
C GLN A 623 -6.68 10.30 -32.09
N PRO A 624 -7.61 11.27 -32.05
CA PRO A 624 -8.54 11.55 -33.14
C PRO A 624 -7.80 11.77 -34.45
N LYS A 625 -8.34 11.27 -35.56
CA LYS A 625 -7.74 11.43 -36.89
C LYS A 625 -8.76 11.17 -38.00
N PRO A 626 -8.67 11.86 -39.15
CA PRO A 626 -9.52 11.58 -40.29
C PRO A 626 -9.31 10.16 -40.83
N ALA A 627 -10.38 9.56 -41.36
CA ALA A 627 -10.30 8.29 -42.05
C ALA A 627 -9.32 8.36 -43.25
N ALA A 628 -8.54 7.29 -43.44
CA ALA A 628 -7.60 7.18 -44.54
C ALA A 628 -8.35 7.28 -45.89
N GLY A 629 -7.84 8.12 -46.81
CA GLY A 629 -8.43 8.31 -48.14
C GLY A 629 -9.41 9.48 -48.29
N GLY A 630 -9.64 10.29 -47.25
CA GLY A 630 -10.42 11.53 -47.37
C GLY A 630 -11.93 11.35 -47.42
N LEU A 631 -12.42 10.18 -46.96
CA LEU A 631 -13.85 9.93 -46.73
C LEU A 631 -14.39 10.90 -45.66
N GLN A 632 -15.21 11.86 -46.09
CA GLN A 632 -15.93 12.79 -45.22
C GLN A 632 -17.19 12.14 -44.66
N THR A 633 -17.11 11.62 -43.44
CA THR A 633 -18.27 11.09 -42.70
C THR A 633 -19.20 12.23 -42.25
N LYS A 634 -20.24 12.53 -43.03
CA LYS A 634 -21.31 13.44 -42.61
C LYS A 634 -22.25 12.75 -41.60
N SER A 635 -21.88 12.74 -40.33
CA SER A 635 -22.63 12.07 -39.27
C SER A 635 -23.63 13.01 -38.56
N ASN A 636 -24.89 12.99 -39.02
CA ASN A 636 -26.04 13.42 -38.20
C ASN A 636 -26.37 12.32 -37.16
N PHE A 637 -25.39 11.96 -36.33
CA PHE A 637 -25.38 10.74 -35.51
C PHE A 637 -26.45 10.72 -34.40
N ASN A 638 -26.87 11.89 -33.92
CA ASN A 638 -27.56 12.06 -32.64
C ASN A 638 -29.08 11.73 -32.64
N GLN A 639 -29.61 10.94 -33.58
CA GLN A 639 -31.05 10.59 -33.59
C GLN A 639 -31.38 9.10 -33.77
N MET A 640 -30.41 8.20 -34.01
CA MET A 640 -30.77 6.87 -34.58
C MET A 640 -30.08 5.64 -33.94
N ILE A 641 -29.41 5.77 -32.79
CA ILE A 641 -28.94 4.60 -32.00
C ILE A 641 -29.70 4.56 -30.67
N ALA A 642 -30.96 4.11 -30.73
CA ALA A 642 -31.80 3.85 -29.56
C ALA A 642 -32.68 2.59 -29.73
N ALA A 643 -32.42 1.76 -30.76
CA ALA A 643 -33.34 0.71 -31.20
C ALA A 643 -32.69 -0.55 -31.81
N ILE A 644 -31.36 -0.68 -31.81
CA ILE A 644 -30.65 -1.72 -32.56
C ILE A 644 -29.66 -2.45 -31.64
N GLY A 645 -30.11 -3.58 -31.10
CA GLY A 645 -29.20 -4.58 -30.52
C GLY A 645 -28.60 -5.48 -31.60
N PRO A 646 -27.57 -6.29 -31.28
CA PRO A 646 -27.17 -7.40 -32.14
C PRO A 646 -28.39 -8.31 -32.40
N ASP A 647 -28.48 -8.87 -33.62
CA ASP A 647 -29.53 -9.77 -34.13
C ASP A 647 -30.93 -9.18 -34.51
N THR A 648 -31.12 -7.86 -34.62
CA THR A 648 -32.33 -7.34 -35.29
C THR A 648 -32.34 -7.63 -36.80
N THR A 649 -33.09 -8.66 -37.21
CA THR A 649 -33.39 -8.96 -38.62
C THR A 649 -34.65 -8.24 -39.10
N PHE A 650 -34.50 -7.30 -40.04
CA PHE A 650 -35.62 -6.59 -40.66
C PHE A 650 -36.27 -7.42 -41.77
N ASN A 651 -37.34 -8.16 -41.44
CA ASN A 651 -38.16 -8.86 -42.43
C ASN A 651 -39.12 -7.90 -43.16
N ALA A 652 -38.65 -7.30 -44.26
CA ALA A 652 -39.51 -6.52 -45.15
C ALA A 652 -40.47 -7.44 -45.94
N THR A 653 -41.78 -7.31 -45.72
CA THR A 653 -42.80 -8.11 -46.44
C THR A 653 -43.44 -7.28 -47.56
N HIS A 654 -43.23 -7.68 -48.81
CA HIS A 654 -43.71 -6.96 -50.00
C HIS A 654 -45.18 -7.31 -50.30
N THR A 655 -46.10 -6.34 -50.21
CA THR A 655 -47.56 -6.58 -50.32
C THR A 655 -48.21 -6.03 -51.61
N THR A 656 -47.44 -5.35 -52.48
CA THR A 656 -47.95 -4.73 -53.71
C THR A 656 -47.72 -5.61 -54.95
N THR A 657 -48.81 -5.97 -55.65
CA THR A 657 -48.77 -6.62 -56.97
C THR A 657 -48.70 -5.57 -58.08
N GLY A 658 -47.49 -5.05 -58.35
CA GLY A 658 -47.23 -4.09 -59.41
C GLY A 658 -45.73 -3.89 -59.61
N SER A 659 -45.29 -3.57 -60.83
CA SER A 659 -43.86 -3.52 -61.20
C SER A 659 -43.16 -2.21 -60.82
N LEU A 660 -43.35 -1.76 -59.58
CA LEU A 660 -42.65 -0.63 -58.94
C LEU A 660 -42.28 -1.06 -57.51
N SER A 661 -40.99 -1.01 -57.19
CA SER A 661 -40.48 -1.28 -55.83
C SER A 661 -40.56 -0.01 -55.00
N ASP A 662 -41.27 -0.07 -53.88
CA ASP A 662 -41.43 1.00 -52.89
C ASP A 662 -40.74 0.71 -51.54
N GLY A 663 -40.08 -0.44 -51.41
CA GLY A 663 -39.26 -0.77 -50.23
C GLY A 663 -38.00 0.12 -50.11
N GLN A 664 -37.90 0.83 -48.98
CA GLN A 664 -36.71 1.56 -48.57
C GLN A 664 -36.01 0.79 -47.43
N LEU A 665 -34.71 0.51 -47.59
CA LEU A 665 -33.86 -0.05 -46.54
C LEU A 665 -32.96 1.06 -46.00
N GLU A 666 -32.92 1.22 -44.68
CA GLU A 666 -32.05 2.15 -43.98
C GLU A 666 -31.04 1.34 -43.17
N VAL A 667 -29.75 1.56 -43.43
CA VAL A 667 -28.65 0.77 -42.85
C VAL A 667 -27.83 1.66 -41.94
N TYR A 668 -27.70 1.23 -40.68
CA TYR A 668 -27.02 1.96 -39.62
C TYR A 668 -25.62 1.40 -39.43
N VAL A 669 -24.63 2.27 -39.54
CA VAL A 669 -23.21 1.92 -39.41
C VAL A 669 -22.69 2.55 -38.12
N VAL A 670 -22.52 1.72 -37.08
CA VAL A 670 -22.01 2.15 -35.77
C VAL A 670 -20.53 2.53 -35.86
N ASP A 671 -19.74 1.77 -36.62
CA ASP A 671 -18.33 2.05 -36.90
C ASP A 671 -18.08 2.18 -38.41
N PRO A 672 -17.97 3.41 -38.95
CA PRO A 672 -17.66 3.65 -40.35
C PRO A 672 -16.27 3.15 -40.81
N SER A 673 -15.34 2.91 -39.89
CA SER A 673 -13.98 2.49 -40.22
C SER A 673 -13.89 1.02 -40.66
N GLN A 674 -14.84 0.18 -40.22
CA GLN A 674 -14.92 -1.25 -40.54
C GLN A 674 -15.73 -1.54 -41.82
N VAL A 675 -16.26 -0.52 -42.50
CA VAL A 675 -16.98 -0.69 -43.76
C VAL A 675 -15.99 -0.99 -44.89
N THR A 676 -15.56 -2.24 -44.98
CA THR A 676 -14.73 -2.77 -46.07
C THR A 676 -15.58 -2.94 -47.33
N GLY A 677 -15.88 -1.84 -48.02
CA GLY A 677 -16.79 -1.82 -49.16
C GLY A 677 -16.50 -2.90 -50.21
N ARG A 678 -17.48 -3.77 -50.44
CA ARG A 678 -17.57 -4.75 -51.54
C ARG A 678 -19.02 -4.83 -52.04
#